data_AF-A0A367JSP0-F1
#
_entry.id   AF-A0A367JSP0-F1
#
_cell.length_a   1.000
_cell.length_b   1.000
_cell.length_c   1.000
_cell.angle_alpha   90.00
_cell.angle_beta   90.00
_cell.angle_gamma   90.00
#
_symmetry.space_group_name_H-M   'P 1'
#
loop_
_entity.id
_entity.type
_entity.pdbx_description
1 polymer ?
#
loop_
_entity_poly.entity_id
_entity_poly.type
_entity_poly.pdbx_seq_one_letter_code
_entity_poly.pdbx_strand_id
1 'polypeptide(L)'
;IIQLSGIQNADTISENAILQLLLDRFKNDQPYTQLGNSKIIVVNPLKPLELLNNATLEAYGQHGYKDALSHRYGTPEPHVYEMATRVYLLTRRRPENHAILLSGMSGSGKSTTHYHLLKELLYLSTHTRKEEKIQQEILGVHTILRSFGIAASAHNETASCLGQFQVLQFNERGRIIGSSVSIFLLDKHRISRPELQQYDAFYQLVAGTTSDEKQALHMTHQNFHYLNQHRDMQQDGINFEELKLALGVCGFKTKTIAQMCQLLATILHLGNVQFADGSKTPSNANTTLVSNTSIGNNGNNGKESCRIKNKDTLVLVAAALGIAVDRLETALTHKLKLVDNEFCTAFMTKEAAIQQRDALAHTLYTALVLWITSVLNQKMNAALDESKTVRTISILDVTGFHLSITMQHQANFYDLCANYISEQLRAYIFDRQINTNTVTNADYVKDGVWRYAVPSQIKSINPSLEFYHGTNKNRFALIPLLNQESKRLEKHATDATDKRLLSTLFQNKNENQSSSDYIALMDPSAPSSSFVIQHFDCLVDIHYSVDGFLESNIDAISPDFIDLFKHHCTNDFVHDLFDTKALTGWVTDTHSRDKETVTKAQLPIWPGFFKSLDTQHISQELERNKSKRKKKITSITSNTQTVMDQLVYGMERLKKTLNGCKLLEIIHVCPNNMQKSDFFDLDFVGQQIKVLQVSEMATQIAHLDTLLDYTPKQLVLRYQSLIRLPKFDLDELFEDEDEYEQSLIARDWIAQWIKQMQWNDKQIRFGQSRVWLSFDLWRNLENQARSMEKETRLTEKQKVAPPSTIDLDQELNEEEYIAAQREAARIRTNERAMLNDPWYTKIHEDDLMSDMTLEDSYSETATHTDPYYSRRSDWGLDSIKLAEGFGPNLDMSKMMENYSVQADVQVEEVSITGIRRWWSRFVLLMTWWAPSFTLKHLGKMSRQDIQMAWREKVTLCLLIFLFSAAIIFFIVGLSPVVCPGTDTLYTSEDVFTHQAMDNFWISVRGKVYDATSFVSTDHGTPVHMGSKLNMNILAGHDLSYTFPPPLSIACTGLVSDPALSIVPNETIALGPFIHVSGPQQLEAGLDKLKDPYWLNKYFGSTMALYRKGDIVISMKQIKDDFVGWGRLIATIDDRVYDITDYMNTARRYPVDVPGVPNYHFLDPSVEALFTKFGGKDVTAEWNKYSRAMTEEVRRRNKACLDN
;
A
#
# COMPACT_ATOMS: atom_id res chain seq x y z
N ILE A 1 8.74 35.35 -25.53
CA ILE A 1 7.36 35.23 -24.97
C ILE A 1 6.35 35.61 -26.06
N ILE A 2 6.02 34.72 -27.01
CA ILE A 2 5.50 35.17 -28.33
C ILE A 2 4.09 34.68 -28.75
N GLN A 3 3.54 33.53 -28.37
CA GLN A 3 2.44 32.98 -29.22
C GLN A 3 0.98 33.27 -28.83
N LEU A 4 0.62 33.54 -27.57
CA LEU A 4 -0.71 34.11 -27.24
C LEU A 4 -0.64 35.57 -26.81
N SER A 5 0.55 36.06 -26.45
CA SER A 5 0.81 37.47 -26.21
C SER A 5 0.83 38.31 -27.51
N GLY A 6 1.06 37.71 -28.68
CA GLY A 6 0.98 38.40 -29.97
C GLY A 6 -0.43 38.85 -30.37
N ILE A 7 -1.47 38.34 -29.70
CA ILE A 7 -2.88 38.71 -29.90
C ILE A 7 -3.27 39.91 -28.98
N GLN A 8 -2.32 40.47 -28.20
CA GLN A 8 -2.52 41.49 -27.13
C GLN A 8 -2.81 42.92 -27.62
N ASN A 9 -3.78 43.13 -28.50
CA ASN A 9 -4.28 44.47 -28.81
C ASN A 9 -5.70 44.77 -28.27
N ALA A 10 -6.27 43.93 -27.39
CA ALA A 10 -7.56 44.20 -26.77
C ALA A 10 -7.62 43.72 -25.31
N ASP A 11 -8.43 44.41 -24.50
CA ASP A 11 -8.74 44.09 -23.09
C ASP A 11 -9.41 42.71 -22.89
N THR A 12 -9.73 42.00 -23.97
CA THR A 12 -10.29 40.64 -23.98
C THR A 12 -9.70 39.80 -25.13
N ILE A 13 -9.28 38.56 -24.85
CA ILE A 13 -8.81 37.63 -25.88
C ILE A 13 -10.01 36.83 -26.42
N SER A 14 -10.30 36.96 -27.71
CA SER A 14 -11.43 36.25 -28.36
C SER A 14 -11.16 34.75 -28.50
N GLU A 15 -12.15 33.91 -28.17
CA GLU A 15 -12.12 32.46 -28.35
C GLU A 15 -11.78 32.06 -29.80
N ASN A 16 -12.34 32.77 -30.79
CA ASN A 16 -12.09 32.51 -32.20
C ASN A 16 -10.61 32.72 -32.58
N ALA A 17 -9.94 33.68 -31.95
CA ALA A 17 -8.53 33.93 -32.20
C ALA A 17 -7.65 32.79 -31.64
N ILE A 18 -8.01 32.25 -30.47
CA ILE A 18 -7.35 31.07 -29.89
C ILE A 18 -7.56 29.85 -30.79
N LEU A 19 -8.79 29.64 -31.27
CA LEU A 19 -9.12 28.52 -32.16
C LEU A 19 -8.32 28.55 -33.46
N GLN A 20 -8.24 29.71 -34.12
CA GLN A 20 -7.46 29.85 -35.36
C GLN A 20 -5.97 29.60 -35.12
N LEU A 21 -5.40 30.10 -34.02
CA LEU A 21 -4.01 29.83 -33.66
C LEU A 21 -3.76 28.32 -33.45
N LEU A 22 -4.63 27.64 -32.71
CA LEU A 22 -4.50 26.20 -32.48
C LEU A 22 -4.63 25.40 -33.78
N LEU A 23 -5.53 25.80 -34.68
CA LEU A 23 -5.69 25.18 -35.99
C LEU A 23 -4.43 25.36 -36.85
N ASP A 24 -3.89 26.56 -36.93
CA ASP A 24 -2.69 26.85 -37.73
C ASP A 24 -1.46 26.10 -37.20
N ARG A 25 -1.32 26.00 -35.88
CA ARG A 25 -0.25 25.22 -35.25
C ARG A 25 -0.44 23.71 -35.46
N PHE A 26 -1.68 23.21 -35.35
CA PHE A 26 -2.00 21.81 -35.62
C PHE A 26 -1.65 21.41 -37.05
N LYS A 27 -1.96 22.25 -38.05
CA LYS A 27 -1.59 22.02 -39.46
C LYS A 27 -0.08 21.95 -39.71
N ASN A 28 0.71 22.60 -38.86
CA ASN A 28 2.16 22.63 -38.95
C ASN A 28 2.84 21.61 -38.03
N ASP A 29 2.09 20.63 -37.50
CA ASP A 29 2.59 19.62 -36.55
C ASP A 29 3.23 20.21 -35.28
N GLN A 30 2.71 21.34 -34.82
CA GLN A 30 3.12 22.04 -33.60
C GLN A 30 2.03 21.90 -32.52
N PRO A 31 1.98 20.79 -31.76
CA PRO A 31 0.88 20.52 -30.83
C PRO A 31 0.88 21.42 -29.59
N TYR A 32 2.02 22.03 -29.25
CA TYR A 32 2.23 22.77 -28.01
C TYR A 32 2.03 24.27 -28.21
N THR A 33 1.25 24.91 -27.34
CA THR A 33 1.02 26.36 -27.34
C THR A 33 1.16 26.90 -25.92
N GLN A 34 2.09 27.85 -25.71
CA GLN A 34 2.36 28.40 -24.37
C GLN A 34 1.25 29.37 -23.93
N LEU A 35 0.74 29.18 -22.71
CA LEU A 35 -0.24 30.06 -22.06
C LEU A 35 0.34 30.65 -20.76
N GLY A 36 1.00 31.81 -20.86
CA GLY A 36 1.74 32.43 -19.75
C GLY A 36 2.88 31.58 -19.22
N ASN A 37 3.34 31.83 -18.00
CA ASN A 37 4.48 31.12 -17.40
C ASN A 37 4.13 29.92 -16.51
N SER A 38 2.85 29.56 -16.36
CA SER A 38 2.42 28.40 -15.55
C SER A 38 1.58 27.36 -16.32
N LYS A 39 1.19 27.66 -17.58
CA LYS A 39 0.30 26.77 -18.36
C LYS A 39 0.78 26.53 -19.78
N ILE A 40 0.39 25.39 -20.33
CA ILE A 40 0.59 25.04 -21.74
C ILE A 40 -0.66 24.34 -22.26
N ILE A 41 -1.02 24.60 -23.51
CA ILE A 41 -2.11 23.93 -24.23
C ILE A 41 -1.48 22.92 -25.18
N VAL A 42 -1.99 21.70 -25.17
CA VAL A 42 -1.54 20.59 -26.01
C VAL A 42 -2.72 20.10 -26.83
N VAL A 43 -2.65 20.22 -28.16
CA VAL A 43 -3.60 19.57 -29.06
C VAL A 43 -3.03 18.22 -29.46
N ASN A 44 -3.73 17.13 -29.15
CA ASN A 44 -3.24 15.78 -29.48
C ASN A 44 -3.11 15.62 -31.00
N PRO A 45 -1.90 15.37 -31.55
CA PRO A 45 -1.71 15.19 -32.99
C PRO A 45 -2.29 13.85 -33.51
N LEU A 46 -2.53 12.88 -32.61
CA LEU A 46 -2.99 11.51 -32.94
C LEU A 46 -2.05 10.77 -33.92
N LYS A 47 -0.79 11.20 -33.99
CA LYS A 47 0.29 10.58 -34.76
C LYS A 47 1.61 10.75 -34.01
N PRO A 48 2.60 9.85 -34.20
CA PRO A 48 3.93 10.04 -33.65
C PRO A 48 4.58 11.28 -34.27
N LEU A 49 5.30 12.06 -33.46
CA LEU A 49 5.99 13.26 -33.92
C LEU A 49 7.50 13.13 -33.69
N GLU A 50 8.30 13.56 -34.66
CA GLU A 50 9.76 13.57 -34.56
C GLU A 50 10.27 14.46 -33.41
N LEU A 51 9.48 15.47 -33.02
CA LEU A 51 9.81 16.39 -31.93
C LEU A 51 9.86 15.76 -30.53
N LEU A 52 9.39 14.52 -30.36
CA LEU A 52 9.38 13.79 -29.09
C LEU A 52 10.56 12.81 -28.92
N ASN A 53 11.61 12.92 -29.73
CA ASN A 53 12.78 12.05 -29.68
C ASN A 53 13.78 12.43 -28.55
N ASN A 54 14.85 11.62 -28.39
CA ASN A 54 15.90 11.89 -27.39
C ASN A 54 16.77 13.10 -27.75
N ALA A 55 16.99 13.37 -29.03
CA ALA A 55 17.83 14.48 -29.47
C ALA A 55 17.18 15.84 -29.15
N THR A 56 15.86 15.96 -29.34
CA THR A 56 15.11 17.15 -28.93
C THR A 56 15.11 17.30 -27.42
N LEU A 57 14.90 16.21 -26.68
CA LEU A 57 15.01 16.20 -25.21
C LEU A 57 16.36 16.79 -24.77
N GLU A 58 17.47 16.27 -25.30
CA GLU A 58 18.81 16.78 -25.00
C GLU A 58 19.00 18.25 -25.38
N ALA A 59 18.50 18.66 -26.55
CA ALA A 59 18.59 20.04 -27.01
C ALA A 59 17.83 21.00 -26.08
N TYR A 60 16.60 20.65 -25.66
CA TYR A 60 15.83 21.45 -24.71
C TYR A 60 16.50 21.50 -23.33
N GLY A 61 17.08 20.40 -22.86
CA GLY A 61 17.82 20.37 -21.59
C GLY A 61 19.13 21.17 -21.63
N GLN A 62 19.87 21.12 -22.74
CA GLN A 62 21.07 21.92 -22.95
C GLN A 62 20.72 23.41 -23.02
N HIS A 63 19.80 23.77 -23.91
CA HIS A 63 19.36 25.14 -24.12
C HIS A 63 18.70 25.76 -22.89
N GLY A 64 17.77 25.02 -22.28
CA GLY A 64 16.93 25.49 -21.19
C GLY A 64 17.66 25.59 -19.86
N TYR A 65 18.73 24.81 -19.67
CA TYR A 65 19.39 24.66 -18.37
C TYR A 65 20.93 24.70 -18.38
N LYS A 66 21.63 24.04 -19.31
CA LYS A 66 23.11 23.91 -19.26
C LYS A 66 23.84 25.13 -19.88
N ASP A 67 23.41 25.61 -21.04
CA ASP A 67 24.08 26.65 -21.84
C ASP A 67 23.34 27.99 -21.85
N ALA A 68 22.93 28.41 -20.66
CA ALA A 68 21.96 29.48 -20.47
C ALA A 68 22.42 30.92 -20.84
N LEU A 69 23.69 31.10 -21.20
CA LEU A 69 24.28 32.36 -21.68
C LEU A 69 24.58 32.40 -23.18
N SER A 70 24.46 31.27 -23.87
CA SER A 70 24.79 31.20 -25.27
C SER A 70 23.72 31.93 -26.09
N HIS A 71 24.00 33.16 -26.52
CA HIS A 71 23.21 33.85 -27.55
C HIS A 71 23.14 33.10 -28.90
N ARG A 72 23.78 31.92 -29.01
CA ARG A 72 23.74 31.07 -30.21
C ARG A 72 22.35 30.49 -30.48
N TYR A 73 21.46 30.44 -29.49
CA TYR A 73 20.15 29.81 -29.61
C TYR A 73 19.02 30.82 -29.36
N GLY A 74 18.02 30.83 -30.25
CA GLY A 74 16.82 31.67 -30.11
C GLY A 74 15.91 31.23 -28.95
N THR A 75 14.87 32.01 -28.64
CA THR A 75 13.86 31.59 -27.67
C THR A 75 13.24 30.26 -28.11
N PRO A 76 13.21 29.23 -27.24
CA PRO A 76 12.78 27.90 -27.64
C PRO A 76 11.28 27.91 -27.93
N GLU A 77 10.83 27.12 -28.91
CA GLU A 77 9.40 26.93 -29.15
C GLU A 77 8.73 26.31 -27.92
N PRO A 78 7.42 26.56 -27.70
CA PRO A 78 6.68 25.91 -26.63
C PRO A 78 6.76 24.39 -26.74
N HIS A 79 7.14 23.74 -25.63
CA HIS A 79 7.26 22.29 -25.58
C HIS A 79 7.11 21.78 -24.15
N VAL A 80 6.69 20.53 -23.96
CA VAL A 80 6.63 19.90 -22.63
C VAL A 80 8.00 19.84 -21.95
N TYR A 81 9.06 19.63 -22.74
CA TYR A 81 10.45 19.63 -22.25
C TYR A 81 10.87 21.01 -21.74
N GLU A 82 10.46 22.10 -22.40
CA GLU A 82 10.69 23.46 -21.91
C GLU A 82 10.05 23.65 -20.53
N MET A 83 8.80 23.21 -20.37
CA MET A 83 8.08 23.30 -19.10
C MET A 83 8.77 22.48 -17.99
N ALA A 84 9.25 21.26 -18.30
CA ALA A 84 10.05 20.45 -17.37
C ALA A 84 11.33 21.18 -16.95
N THR A 85 12.09 21.75 -17.89
CA THR A 85 13.33 22.50 -17.59
C THR A 85 13.08 23.68 -16.66
N ARG A 86 11.97 24.38 -16.87
CA ARG A 86 11.52 25.51 -16.06
C ARG A 86 11.14 25.09 -14.64
N VAL A 87 10.31 24.05 -14.47
CA VAL A 87 9.91 23.55 -13.14
C VAL A 87 11.13 23.00 -12.38
N TYR A 88 12.04 22.32 -13.09
CA TYR A 88 13.28 21.84 -12.50
C TYR A 88 14.17 22.98 -12.01
N LEU A 89 14.34 24.04 -12.82
CA LEU A 89 15.10 25.22 -12.43
C LEU A 89 14.50 25.91 -11.20
N LEU A 90 13.18 26.07 -11.15
CA LEU A 90 12.46 26.62 -10.00
C LEU A 90 12.68 25.78 -8.75
N THR A 91 12.49 24.45 -8.85
CA THR A 91 12.68 23.52 -7.73
C THR A 91 14.12 23.51 -7.20
N ARG A 92 15.11 23.72 -8.08
CA ARG A 92 16.52 23.77 -7.66
C ARG A 92 16.90 25.09 -6.99
N ARG A 93 16.29 26.21 -7.38
CA ARG A 93 16.65 27.55 -6.88
C ARG A 93 15.77 28.06 -5.76
N ARG A 94 14.52 27.62 -5.69
CA ARG A 94 13.57 27.97 -4.63
C ARG A 94 13.28 26.74 -3.77
N PRO A 95 13.16 26.89 -2.45
CA PRO A 95 12.77 25.81 -1.54
C PRO A 95 11.24 25.60 -1.59
N GLU A 96 10.68 25.44 -2.78
CA GLU A 96 9.24 25.30 -3.01
C GLU A 96 8.92 23.98 -3.70
N ASN A 97 7.82 23.37 -3.29
CA ASN A 97 7.28 22.18 -3.93
C ASN A 97 6.42 22.57 -5.13
N HIS A 98 6.48 21.79 -6.20
CA HIS A 98 5.73 22.04 -7.43
C HIS A 98 4.79 20.89 -7.72
N ALA A 99 3.63 21.19 -8.31
CA ALA A 99 2.67 20.20 -8.77
C ALA A 99 2.24 20.53 -10.21
N ILE A 100 2.35 19.56 -11.10
CA ILE A 100 1.95 19.65 -12.50
C ILE A 100 0.67 18.82 -12.68
N LEU A 101 -0.41 19.50 -13.07
CA LEU A 101 -1.70 18.87 -13.32
C LEU A 101 -1.89 18.64 -14.82
N LEU A 102 -2.29 17.43 -15.20
CA LEU A 102 -2.65 17.10 -16.56
C LEU A 102 -4.19 17.13 -16.67
N SER A 103 -4.72 18.20 -17.25
CA SER A 103 -6.16 18.42 -17.44
C SER A 103 -6.57 18.04 -18.86
N GLY A 104 -7.73 17.42 -19.03
CA GLY A 104 -8.33 17.18 -20.35
C GLY A 104 -9.14 15.89 -20.45
N MET A 105 -9.94 15.78 -21.50
CA MET A 105 -10.83 14.64 -21.77
C MET A 105 -10.07 13.33 -21.97
N SER A 106 -10.75 12.18 -21.87
CA SER A 106 -10.12 10.91 -22.24
C SER A 106 -9.67 10.92 -23.72
N GLY A 107 -8.49 10.38 -24.02
CA GLY A 107 -7.90 10.39 -25.38
C GLY A 107 -7.18 11.68 -25.81
N SER A 108 -7.10 12.71 -24.96
CA SER A 108 -6.41 13.97 -25.31
C SER A 108 -4.87 13.94 -25.20
N GLY A 109 -4.26 12.78 -24.91
CA GLY A 109 -2.79 12.63 -24.87
C GLY A 109 -2.12 12.87 -23.51
N LYS A 110 -2.87 12.94 -22.41
CA LYS A 110 -2.35 13.17 -21.05
C LYS A 110 -1.19 12.25 -20.66
N SER A 111 -1.40 10.93 -20.76
CA SER A 111 -0.41 9.95 -20.31
C SER A 111 0.86 9.96 -21.17
N THR A 112 0.76 10.30 -22.46
CA THR A 112 1.93 10.56 -23.33
C THR A 112 2.72 11.77 -22.83
N THR A 113 2.03 12.87 -22.51
CA THR A 113 2.70 14.05 -21.94
C THR A 113 3.32 13.76 -20.58
N HIS A 114 2.69 12.97 -19.72
CA HIS A 114 3.26 12.51 -18.45
C HIS A 114 4.61 11.84 -18.69
N TYR A 115 4.66 10.86 -19.59
CA TYR A 115 5.88 10.11 -19.88
C TYR A 115 7.04 11.03 -20.34
N HIS A 116 6.78 11.93 -21.30
CA HIS A 116 7.80 12.84 -21.80
C HIS A 116 8.24 13.88 -20.76
N LEU A 117 7.32 14.38 -19.95
CA LEU A 117 7.61 15.27 -18.83
C LEU A 117 8.52 14.58 -17.80
N LEU A 118 8.18 13.33 -17.44
CA LEU A 118 8.96 12.51 -16.51
C LEU A 118 10.38 12.27 -17.05
N LYS A 119 10.50 11.92 -18.33
CA LYS A 119 11.77 11.63 -18.98
C LYS A 119 12.74 12.82 -18.96
N GLU A 120 12.25 14.03 -19.25
CA GLU A 120 13.07 15.25 -19.21
C GLU A 120 13.49 15.61 -17.77
N LEU A 121 12.57 15.50 -16.80
CA LEU A 121 12.92 15.75 -15.38
C LEU A 121 14.00 14.78 -14.87
N LEU A 122 13.95 13.52 -15.28
CA LEU A 122 14.96 12.52 -14.92
C LEU A 122 16.30 12.78 -15.62
N TYR A 123 16.29 13.16 -16.89
CA TYR A 123 17.51 13.54 -17.62
C TYR A 123 18.21 14.73 -16.96
N LEU A 124 17.48 15.76 -16.54
CA LEU A 124 18.04 16.95 -15.90
C LEU A 124 18.58 16.72 -14.48
N SER A 125 18.07 15.71 -13.78
CA SER A 125 18.38 15.44 -12.37
C SER A 125 19.40 14.32 -12.15
N THR A 126 19.81 13.64 -13.23
CA THR A 126 20.73 12.50 -13.21
C THR A 126 22.13 12.90 -13.67
N HIS A 127 23.13 12.66 -12.82
CA HIS A 127 24.53 12.98 -13.09
C HIS A 127 25.50 11.85 -12.72
N THR A 128 25.08 10.87 -11.91
CA THR A 128 25.92 9.77 -11.46
C THR A 128 25.31 8.41 -11.80
N ARG A 129 26.13 7.36 -11.88
CA ARG A 129 25.66 5.97 -12.10
C ARG A 129 24.58 5.52 -11.10
N LYS A 130 24.64 6.01 -9.85
CA LYS A 130 23.62 5.71 -8.83
C LYS A 130 22.28 6.35 -9.16
N GLU A 131 22.29 7.60 -9.61
CA GLU A 131 21.09 8.34 -10.02
C GLU A 131 20.51 7.75 -11.32
N GLU A 132 21.36 7.28 -12.24
CA GLU A 132 20.94 6.61 -13.47
C GLU A 132 20.18 5.31 -13.19
N LYS A 133 20.64 4.53 -12.21
CA LYS A 133 19.90 3.36 -11.74
C LYS A 133 18.50 3.74 -11.22
N ILE A 134 18.40 4.81 -10.42
CA ILE A 134 17.11 5.32 -9.91
C ILE A 134 16.23 5.79 -11.07
N GLN A 135 16.80 6.48 -12.07
CA GLN A 135 16.08 6.89 -13.27
C GLN A 135 15.46 5.68 -14.01
N GLN A 136 16.25 4.62 -14.24
CA GLN A 136 15.74 3.41 -14.91
C GLN A 136 14.63 2.73 -14.09
N GLU A 137 14.77 2.70 -12.75
CA GLU A 137 13.72 2.19 -11.86
C GLU A 137 12.44 3.03 -11.96
N ILE A 138 12.54 4.37 -11.97
CA ILE A 138 11.36 5.26 -12.09
C ILE A 138 10.67 5.12 -13.45
N LEU A 139 11.43 5.00 -14.54
CA LEU A 139 10.87 4.75 -15.88
C LEU A 139 10.20 3.36 -15.95
N GLY A 140 10.82 2.33 -15.36
CA GLY A 140 10.24 0.99 -15.25
C GLY A 140 8.90 0.98 -14.50
N VAL A 141 8.76 1.78 -13.43
CA VAL A 141 7.48 1.95 -12.71
C VAL A 141 6.39 2.45 -13.64
N HIS A 142 6.69 3.42 -14.51
CA HIS A 142 5.72 3.93 -15.47
C HIS A 142 5.28 2.85 -16.47
N THR A 143 6.23 2.08 -17.02
CA THR A 143 5.92 0.95 -17.92
C THR A 143 5.05 -0.10 -17.25
N ILE A 144 5.35 -0.47 -15.99
CA ILE A 144 4.55 -1.43 -15.23
C ILE A 144 3.11 -0.92 -15.04
N LEU A 145 2.94 0.30 -14.53
CA LEU A 145 1.60 0.87 -14.30
C LEU A 145 0.82 1.05 -15.59
N ARG A 146 1.51 1.31 -16.71
CA ARG A 146 0.89 1.36 -18.04
C ARG A 146 0.28 0.01 -18.43
N SER A 147 1.05 -1.08 -18.32
CA SER A 147 0.55 -2.43 -18.65
C SER A 147 -0.63 -2.86 -17.78
N PHE A 148 -0.62 -2.54 -16.48
CA PHE A 148 -1.69 -2.91 -15.54
C PHE A 148 -2.85 -1.89 -15.45
N GLY A 149 -2.69 -0.70 -16.04
CA GLY A 149 -3.63 0.41 -15.88
C GLY A 149 -4.30 0.90 -17.15
N ILE A 150 -3.77 0.54 -18.32
CA ILE A 150 -4.34 0.91 -19.63
C ILE A 150 -5.15 -0.25 -20.21
N ALA A 151 -6.27 0.11 -20.83
CA ALA A 151 -7.08 -0.76 -21.66
C ALA A 151 -7.63 0.04 -22.85
N ALA A 152 -7.91 -0.63 -23.96
CA ALA A 152 -8.64 0.01 -25.05
C ALA A 152 -10.12 0.20 -24.68
N SER A 153 -10.68 1.34 -25.07
CA SER A 153 -12.11 1.64 -25.05
C SER A 153 -12.66 1.66 -26.47
N ALA A 154 -13.99 1.77 -26.61
CA ALA A 154 -14.65 1.86 -27.92
C ALA A 154 -14.16 3.05 -28.78
N HIS A 155 -13.58 4.07 -28.14
CA HIS A 155 -13.16 5.31 -28.81
C HIS A 155 -11.67 5.60 -28.68
N ASN A 156 -10.92 4.93 -27.81
CA ASN A 156 -9.49 5.18 -27.60
C ASN A 156 -8.75 3.86 -27.37
N GLU A 157 -7.74 3.57 -28.17
CA GLU A 157 -6.93 2.36 -28.07
C GLU A 157 -6.08 2.30 -26.78
N THR A 158 -5.80 3.45 -26.16
CA THR A 158 -4.95 3.55 -24.96
C THR A 158 -5.64 4.38 -23.87
N ALA A 159 -6.79 3.93 -23.39
CA ALA A 159 -7.51 4.62 -22.33
C ALA A 159 -6.94 4.24 -20.94
N SER A 160 -6.48 5.25 -20.19
CA SER A 160 -6.11 5.04 -18.78
C SER A 160 -7.36 4.73 -17.96
N CYS A 161 -7.35 3.56 -17.32
CA CYS A 161 -8.43 3.05 -16.46
C CYS A 161 -8.08 3.14 -14.97
N LEU A 162 -7.07 3.94 -14.63
CA LEU A 162 -6.72 4.33 -13.26
C LEU A 162 -6.20 5.78 -13.25
N GLY A 163 -6.38 6.46 -12.12
CA GLY A 163 -5.75 7.74 -11.84
C GLY A 163 -4.39 7.53 -11.18
N GLN A 164 -3.42 8.38 -11.50
CA GLN A 164 -2.05 8.31 -10.99
C GLN A 164 -1.59 9.66 -10.41
N PHE A 165 -1.03 9.63 -9.22
CA PHE A 165 -0.33 10.75 -8.59
C PHE A 165 1.10 10.35 -8.27
N GLN A 166 2.06 10.86 -9.04
CA GLN A 166 3.49 10.54 -8.90
C GLN A 166 4.24 11.72 -8.30
N VAL A 167 5.05 11.47 -7.28
CA VAL A 167 5.86 12.48 -6.58
C VAL A 167 7.33 12.12 -6.77
N LEU A 168 8.05 12.97 -7.48
CA LEU A 168 9.50 12.90 -7.63
C LEU A 168 10.16 13.66 -6.48
N GLN A 169 11.15 13.04 -5.86
CA GLN A 169 11.85 13.56 -4.69
C GLN A 169 13.27 13.96 -5.06
N PHE A 170 13.62 15.21 -4.76
CA PHE A 170 14.94 15.79 -5.04
C PHE A 170 15.60 16.26 -3.76
N ASN A 171 16.93 16.18 -3.72
CA ASN A 171 17.72 16.84 -2.68
C ASN A 171 17.83 18.36 -2.95
N GLU A 172 18.41 19.10 -2.01
CA GLU A 172 18.61 20.55 -2.14
C GLU A 172 19.44 20.98 -3.36
N ARG A 173 20.26 20.07 -3.90
CA ARG A 173 21.08 20.32 -5.10
C ARG A 173 20.30 20.05 -6.40
N GLY A 174 19.06 19.57 -6.32
CA GLY A 174 18.21 19.21 -7.45
C GLY A 174 18.46 17.80 -8.00
N ARG A 175 19.18 16.92 -7.28
CA ARG A 175 19.41 15.55 -7.74
C ARG A 175 18.29 14.62 -7.29
N ILE A 176 17.92 13.68 -8.15
CA ILE A 176 16.89 12.69 -7.85
C ILE A 176 17.35 11.78 -6.70
N ILE A 177 16.50 11.61 -5.69
CA ILE A 177 16.76 10.70 -4.56
C ILE A 177 15.76 9.54 -4.52
N GLY A 178 14.57 9.72 -5.09
CA GLY A 178 13.53 8.71 -5.05
C GLY A 178 12.22 9.18 -5.70
N SER A 179 11.22 8.31 -5.68
CA SER A 179 9.89 8.57 -6.21
C SER A 179 8.84 7.82 -5.41
N SER A 180 7.63 8.35 -5.36
CA SER A 180 6.45 7.68 -4.82
C SER A 180 5.32 7.78 -5.83
N VAL A 181 4.57 6.70 -6.03
CA VAL A 181 3.41 6.68 -6.93
C VAL A 181 2.16 6.22 -6.20
N SER A 182 1.09 6.98 -6.36
CA SER A 182 -0.25 6.67 -5.85
C SER A 182 -1.17 6.37 -7.00
N ILE A 183 -1.87 5.25 -6.94
CA ILE A 183 -2.97 4.96 -7.87
C ILE A 183 -4.31 5.15 -7.16
N PHE A 184 -5.33 5.56 -7.88
CA PHE A 184 -6.69 5.66 -7.38
C PHE A 184 -7.71 5.36 -8.48
N LEU A 185 -8.91 4.96 -8.09
CA LEU A 185 -10.04 4.71 -9.01
C LEU A 185 -9.68 3.72 -10.13
N LEU A 186 -9.33 2.48 -9.79
CA LEU A 186 -9.12 1.40 -10.77
C LEU A 186 -10.47 0.81 -11.20
N ASP A 187 -10.73 0.73 -12.53
CA ASP A 187 -11.95 0.13 -13.11
C ASP A 187 -11.99 -1.41 -12.99
N LYS A 188 -12.13 -1.93 -11.77
CA LYS A 188 -12.10 -3.37 -11.52
C LYS A 188 -13.22 -4.17 -12.17
N HIS A 189 -14.36 -3.54 -12.50
CA HIS A 189 -15.50 -4.21 -13.13
C HIS A 189 -15.27 -4.54 -14.61
N ARG A 190 -14.22 -4.00 -15.23
CA ARG A 190 -13.81 -4.31 -16.61
C ARG A 190 -13.53 -5.80 -16.84
N ILE A 191 -12.94 -6.48 -15.86
CA ILE A 191 -12.46 -7.87 -15.99
C ILE A 191 -13.60 -8.85 -16.34
N SER A 192 -14.81 -8.60 -15.84
CA SER A 192 -15.96 -9.48 -16.10
C SER A 192 -16.80 -9.06 -17.31
N ARG A 193 -16.39 -8.03 -18.05
CA ARG A 193 -17.12 -7.50 -19.21
C ARG A 193 -16.39 -7.90 -20.50
N PRO A 194 -16.70 -9.07 -21.10
CA PRO A 194 -15.99 -9.58 -22.27
C PRO A 194 -16.19 -8.73 -23.54
N GLU A 195 -17.25 -7.92 -23.57
CA GLU A 195 -17.52 -6.96 -24.65
C GLU A 195 -16.47 -5.83 -24.70
N LEU A 196 -15.87 -5.50 -23.56
CA LEU A 196 -14.81 -4.50 -23.44
C LEU A 196 -13.45 -5.16 -23.66
N GLN A 197 -12.50 -4.43 -24.24
CA GLN A 197 -11.12 -4.89 -24.24
C GLN A 197 -10.56 -4.84 -22.81
N GLN A 198 -9.83 -5.90 -22.44
CA GLN A 198 -9.20 -6.03 -21.13
C GLN A 198 -7.93 -5.18 -21.01
N TYR A 199 -7.38 -5.13 -19.79
CA TYR A 199 -6.07 -4.51 -19.53
C TYR A 199 -4.97 -5.12 -20.40
N ASP A 200 -4.05 -4.28 -20.85
CA ASP A 200 -2.96 -4.67 -21.75
C ASP A 200 -2.12 -5.82 -21.18
N ALA A 201 -1.91 -5.88 -19.86
CA ALA A 201 -1.19 -6.97 -19.19
C ALA A 201 -1.69 -8.37 -19.58
N PHE A 202 -3.00 -8.56 -19.80
CA PHE A 202 -3.52 -9.87 -20.20
C PHE A 202 -3.20 -10.21 -21.65
N TYR A 203 -3.29 -9.25 -22.56
CA TYR A 203 -2.93 -9.45 -23.97
C TYR A 203 -1.43 -9.63 -24.14
N GLN A 204 -0.63 -8.83 -23.45
CA GLN A 204 0.82 -8.95 -23.36
C GLN A 204 1.23 -10.36 -22.87
N LEU A 205 0.58 -10.88 -21.83
CA LEU A 205 0.81 -12.24 -21.35
C LEU A 205 0.53 -13.31 -22.41
N VAL A 206 -0.64 -13.24 -23.07
CA VAL A 206 -1.04 -14.24 -24.09
C VAL A 206 -0.14 -14.17 -25.33
N ALA A 207 0.26 -12.96 -25.72
CA ALA A 207 1.08 -12.72 -26.91
C ALA A 207 2.56 -13.08 -26.68
N GLY A 208 3.14 -12.60 -25.58
CA GLY A 208 4.58 -12.63 -25.32
C GLY A 208 5.10 -13.84 -24.53
N THR A 209 4.22 -14.75 -24.10
CA THR A 209 4.66 -16.02 -23.51
C THR A 209 5.20 -16.98 -24.57
N THR A 210 6.34 -17.59 -24.27
CA THR A 210 6.95 -18.64 -25.11
C THR A 210 6.07 -19.90 -25.16
N SER A 211 6.32 -20.80 -26.11
CA SER A 211 5.55 -22.06 -26.20
C SER A 211 5.62 -22.89 -24.91
N ASP A 212 6.79 -22.92 -24.28
CA ASP A 212 7.01 -23.66 -23.03
C ASP A 212 6.30 -22.99 -21.85
N GLU A 213 6.37 -21.66 -21.75
CA GLU A 213 5.60 -20.88 -20.77
C GLU A 213 4.09 -21.06 -20.97
N LYS A 214 3.60 -21.06 -22.22
CA LYS A 214 2.20 -21.33 -22.53
C LYS A 214 1.76 -22.72 -22.11
N GLN A 215 2.59 -23.73 -22.32
CA GLN A 215 2.30 -25.09 -21.87
C GLN A 215 2.26 -25.17 -20.35
N ALA A 216 3.22 -24.54 -19.66
CA ALA A 216 3.28 -24.52 -18.21
C ALA A 216 2.10 -23.75 -17.59
N LEU A 217 1.62 -22.69 -18.25
CA LEU A 217 0.45 -21.91 -17.86
C LEU A 217 -0.88 -22.51 -18.36
N HIS A 218 -0.84 -23.63 -19.09
CA HIS A 218 -1.99 -24.29 -19.74
C HIS A 218 -2.80 -23.38 -20.66
N MET A 219 -2.13 -22.47 -21.37
CA MET A 219 -2.74 -21.45 -22.24
C MET A 219 -2.71 -21.80 -23.74
N THR A 220 -2.20 -22.97 -24.14
CA THR A 220 -1.88 -23.31 -25.54
C THR A 220 -3.10 -23.32 -26.49
N HIS A 221 -4.28 -23.74 -26.03
CA HIS A 221 -5.47 -23.91 -26.88
C HIS A 221 -6.78 -23.44 -26.23
N GLN A 222 -6.74 -22.47 -25.32
CA GLN A 222 -7.94 -22.00 -24.63
C GLN A 222 -8.44 -20.65 -25.15
N ASN A 223 -9.73 -20.63 -25.51
CA ASN A 223 -10.48 -19.40 -25.67
C ASN A 223 -10.84 -18.89 -24.27
N PHE A 224 -10.32 -17.74 -23.88
CA PHE A 224 -10.60 -17.14 -22.58
C PHE A 224 -11.86 -16.28 -22.64
N HIS A 225 -12.81 -16.57 -21.74
CA HIS A 225 -14.08 -15.85 -21.67
C HIS A 225 -13.89 -14.34 -21.45
N TYR A 226 -12.93 -13.95 -20.61
CA TYR A 226 -12.69 -12.53 -20.30
C TYR A 226 -11.97 -11.75 -21.42
N LEU A 227 -11.34 -12.42 -22.40
CA LEU A 227 -10.62 -11.74 -23.46
C LEU A 227 -11.47 -11.57 -24.72
N ASN A 228 -11.40 -10.37 -25.29
CA ASN A 228 -11.92 -10.12 -26.62
C ASN A 228 -10.96 -10.70 -27.68
N GLN A 229 -11.47 -11.60 -28.53
CA GLN A 229 -10.68 -12.39 -29.49
C GLN A 229 -10.30 -11.64 -30.77
N HIS A 230 -10.74 -10.39 -30.95
CA HIS A 230 -10.57 -9.62 -32.19
C HIS A 230 -9.40 -8.63 -32.21
N ARG A 231 -8.55 -8.59 -31.17
CA ARG A 231 -7.39 -7.69 -31.08
C ARG A 231 -6.17 -8.28 -31.81
N ASP A 232 -5.46 -7.46 -32.59
CA ASP A 232 -4.14 -7.83 -33.13
C ASP A 232 -3.07 -7.77 -32.01
N MET A 233 -2.37 -8.89 -31.80
CA MET A 233 -1.50 -9.11 -30.64
C MET A 233 0.00 -9.04 -30.98
N GLN A 234 0.38 -8.65 -32.21
CA GLN A 234 1.80 -8.62 -32.61
C GLN A 234 2.64 -7.67 -31.73
N GLN A 235 2.15 -6.45 -31.51
CA GLN A 235 2.84 -5.45 -30.68
C GLN A 235 2.86 -5.84 -29.20
N ASP A 236 1.84 -6.55 -28.73
CA ASP A 236 1.70 -6.95 -27.33
C ASP A 236 2.80 -7.95 -26.90
N GLY A 237 3.34 -8.74 -27.83
CA GLY A 237 4.48 -9.62 -27.56
C GLY A 237 5.76 -8.88 -27.19
N ILE A 238 6.07 -7.79 -27.90
CA ILE A 238 7.24 -6.93 -27.62
C ILE A 238 7.02 -6.19 -26.30
N ASN A 239 5.82 -5.64 -26.09
CA ASN A 239 5.48 -4.91 -24.88
C ASN A 239 5.56 -5.81 -23.62
N PHE A 240 5.31 -7.13 -23.76
CA PHE A 240 5.47 -8.07 -22.65
C PHE A 240 6.93 -8.30 -22.26
N GLU A 241 7.85 -8.33 -23.23
CA GLU A 241 9.28 -8.38 -22.96
C GLU A 241 9.75 -7.13 -22.22
N GLU A 242 9.30 -5.94 -22.66
CA GLU A 242 9.55 -4.68 -21.98
C GLU A 242 9.00 -4.69 -20.54
N LEU A 243 7.79 -5.23 -20.32
CA LEU A 243 7.20 -5.38 -18.99
C LEU A 243 8.05 -6.29 -18.09
N LYS A 244 8.53 -7.43 -18.60
CA LYS A 244 9.40 -8.36 -17.84
C LYS A 244 10.71 -7.69 -17.45
N LEU A 245 11.33 -6.94 -18.37
CA LEU A 245 12.55 -6.17 -18.10
C LEU A 245 12.30 -5.05 -17.07
N ALA A 246 11.21 -4.30 -17.19
CA ALA A 246 10.83 -3.24 -16.26
C ALA A 246 10.62 -3.78 -14.84
N LEU A 247 9.95 -4.93 -14.68
CA LEU A 247 9.78 -5.60 -13.40
C LEU A 247 11.14 -6.02 -12.80
N GLY A 248 12.04 -6.57 -13.62
CA GLY A 248 13.40 -6.93 -13.18
C GLY A 248 14.20 -5.72 -12.67
N VAL A 249 14.22 -4.63 -13.44
CA VAL A 249 14.88 -3.36 -13.05
C VAL A 249 14.29 -2.80 -11.75
N CYS A 250 12.97 -2.85 -11.60
CA CYS A 250 12.27 -2.43 -10.39
C CYS A 250 12.50 -3.37 -9.19
N GLY A 251 13.29 -4.44 -9.32
CA GLY A 251 13.72 -5.29 -8.22
C GLY A 251 12.81 -6.47 -7.91
N PHE A 252 11.83 -6.78 -8.78
CA PHE A 252 11.07 -8.01 -8.67
C PHE A 252 11.94 -9.20 -9.05
N LYS A 253 11.95 -10.23 -8.20
CA LYS A 253 12.68 -11.47 -8.47
C LYS A 253 11.97 -12.25 -9.58
N THR A 254 12.73 -13.01 -10.38
CA THR A 254 12.19 -13.86 -11.46
C THR A 254 11.07 -14.78 -10.98
N LYS A 255 11.23 -15.42 -9.81
CA LYS A 255 10.18 -16.23 -9.17
C LYS A 255 8.89 -15.44 -8.95
N THR A 256 8.99 -14.21 -8.45
CA THR A 256 7.83 -13.34 -8.19
C THR A 256 7.17 -12.90 -9.50
N ILE A 257 7.95 -12.56 -10.53
CA ILE A 257 7.42 -12.23 -11.85
C ILE A 257 6.63 -13.42 -12.43
N ALA A 258 7.18 -14.64 -12.32
CA ALA A 258 6.49 -15.84 -12.75
C ALA A 258 5.17 -16.07 -11.98
N GLN A 259 5.15 -15.82 -10.67
CA GLN A 259 3.93 -15.90 -9.85
C GLN A 259 2.89 -14.84 -10.25
N MET A 260 3.30 -13.62 -10.65
CA MET A 260 2.39 -12.62 -11.21
C MET A 260 1.78 -13.10 -12.52
N CYS A 261 2.59 -13.65 -13.44
CA CYS A 261 2.13 -14.21 -14.70
C CYS A 261 1.17 -15.38 -14.47
N GLN A 262 1.48 -16.26 -13.51
CA GLN A 262 0.61 -17.37 -13.10
C GLN A 262 -0.73 -16.85 -12.57
N LEU A 263 -0.74 -15.82 -11.73
CA LEU A 263 -1.97 -15.24 -11.21
C LEU A 263 -2.83 -14.60 -12.33
N LEU A 264 -2.22 -13.86 -13.26
CA LEU A 264 -2.92 -13.32 -14.44
C LEU A 264 -3.53 -14.43 -15.30
N ALA A 265 -2.78 -15.50 -15.59
CA ALA A 265 -3.30 -16.67 -16.31
C ALA A 265 -4.45 -17.33 -15.54
N THR A 266 -4.33 -17.41 -14.21
CA THR A 266 -5.36 -17.99 -13.33
C THR A 266 -6.66 -17.19 -13.36
N ILE A 267 -6.59 -15.86 -13.44
CA ILE A 267 -7.77 -15.00 -13.61
C ILE A 267 -8.46 -15.29 -14.95
N LEU A 268 -7.69 -15.51 -16.03
CA LEU A 268 -8.25 -15.89 -17.33
C LEU A 268 -8.93 -17.26 -17.29
N HIS A 269 -8.30 -18.25 -16.65
CA HIS A 269 -8.88 -19.59 -16.45
C HIS A 269 -10.13 -19.55 -15.56
N LEU A 270 -10.15 -18.69 -14.54
CA LEU A 270 -11.31 -18.50 -13.67
C LEU A 270 -12.54 -18.07 -14.49
N GLY A 271 -12.38 -17.17 -15.47
CA GLY A 271 -13.47 -16.77 -16.37
C GLY A 271 -14.07 -17.90 -17.20
N ASN A 272 -13.34 -19.01 -17.40
CA ASN A 272 -13.81 -20.18 -18.12
C ASN A 272 -14.62 -21.15 -17.23
N VAL A 273 -14.72 -20.94 -15.91
CA VAL A 273 -15.55 -21.76 -15.01
C VAL A 273 -17.04 -21.53 -15.32
N GLN A 274 -17.77 -22.62 -15.57
CA GLN A 274 -19.18 -22.64 -15.95
C GLN A 274 -20.06 -23.25 -14.84
N PHE A 275 -21.22 -22.64 -14.63
CA PHE A 275 -22.21 -23.09 -13.62
C PHE A 275 -23.46 -23.66 -14.28
N ALA A 276 -24.08 -24.64 -13.62
CA ALA A 276 -25.34 -25.27 -13.99
C ALA A 276 -26.31 -25.29 -12.80
N ASP A 277 -27.61 -25.21 -13.08
CA ASP A 277 -28.66 -25.32 -12.07
C ASP A 277 -28.74 -26.74 -11.51
N GLY A 278 -29.00 -26.86 -10.21
CA GLY A 278 -29.07 -28.13 -9.52
C GLY A 278 -30.40 -28.84 -9.75
N SER A 279 -30.63 -29.44 -10.93
CA SER A 279 -31.83 -30.24 -11.19
C SER A 279 -31.62 -31.39 -12.18
N LYS A 280 -31.97 -32.59 -11.69
CA LYS A 280 -32.10 -33.93 -12.32
C LYS A 280 -30.99 -34.35 -13.30
N THR A 281 -30.18 -35.30 -12.83
CA THR A 281 -29.48 -36.29 -13.65
C THR A 281 -30.30 -36.64 -14.91
N PRO A 282 -29.77 -36.47 -16.14
CA PRO A 282 -30.32 -37.18 -17.28
C PRO A 282 -30.06 -38.66 -17.01
N SER A 283 -31.13 -39.42 -16.77
CA SER A 283 -31.10 -40.87 -16.70
C SER A 283 -30.72 -41.42 -18.07
N ASN A 284 -29.42 -41.48 -18.34
CA ASN A 284 -28.89 -42.40 -19.33
C ASN A 284 -28.76 -43.77 -18.65
N ALA A 285 -29.73 -44.61 -19.02
CA ALA A 285 -29.81 -46.05 -18.97
C ALA A 285 -28.64 -46.82 -18.33
N ASN A 286 -29.04 -47.80 -17.50
CA ASN A 286 -28.30 -48.98 -17.05
C ASN A 286 -27.59 -48.83 -15.70
N THR A 287 -28.33 -49.03 -14.61
CA THR A 287 -28.12 -50.14 -13.67
C THR A 287 -29.10 -50.02 -12.51
N THR A 288 -30.01 -50.98 -12.45
CA THR A 288 -30.91 -51.27 -11.34
C THR A 288 -30.13 -51.57 -10.06
N LEU A 289 -30.54 -51.02 -8.91
CA LEU A 289 -30.85 -51.76 -7.66
C LEU A 289 -31.19 -50.79 -6.50
N VAL A 290 -32.48 -50.79 -6.15
CA VAL A 290 -33.11 -50.74 -4.82
C VAL A 290 -32.46 -49.90 -3.71
N SER A 291 -33.18 -48.85 -3.29
CA SER A 291 -33.59 -48.70 -1.88
C SER A 291 -34.79 -47.77 -1.76
N ASN A 292 -35.92 -48.37 -1.38
CA ASN A 292 -37.18 -47.72 -1.08
C ASN A 292 -37.07 -46.92 0.22
N THR A 293 -37.54 -45.67 0.22
CA THR A 293 -38.30 -45.05 1.33
C THR A 293 -38.87 -43.74 0.83
N SER A 294 -40.10 -43.81 0.35
CA SER A 294 -40.97 -42.67 0.06
C SER A 294 -41.64 -42.20 1.35
N ILE A 295 -41.28 -41.02 1.84
CA ILE A 295 -42.09 -40.24 2.78
C ILE A 295 -42.18 -38.80 2.26
N GLY A 296 -43.40 -38.37 1.95
CA GLY A 296 -43.84 -36.98 2.05
C GLY A 296 -43.59 -36.07 0.85
N ASN A 297 -44.52 -36.09 -0.12
CA ASN A 297 -44.80 -34.92 -0.95
C ASN A 297 -45.41 -33.82 -0.07
N ASN A 298 -44.66 -32.73 0.14
CA ASN A 298 -45.20 -31.41 0.43
C ASN A 298 -44.43 -30.40 -0.44
N GLY A 299 -45.17 -29.65 -1.26
CA GLY A 299 -44.62 -28.70 -2.22
C GLY A 299 -44.03 -27.45 -1.57
N ASN A 300 -42.76 -27.53 -1.19
CA ASN A 300 -41.90 -26.37 -1.03
C ASN A 300 -40.79 -26.44 -2.08
N ASN A 301 -40.66 -25.38 -2.88
CA ASN A 301 -39.56 -25.14 -3.81
C ASN A 301 -38.23 -25.11 -3.03
N GLY A 302 -37.63 -26.28 -2.78
CA GLY A 302 -36.28 -26.39 -2.24
C GLY A 302 -35.31 -25.77 -3.22
N LYS A 303 -34.76 -24.61 -2.87
CA LYS A 303 -33.81 -23.82 -3.67
C LYS A 303 -32.73 -24.73 -4.28
N GLU A 304 -32.74 -24.84 -5.60
CA GLU A 304 -31.76 -25.61 -6.38
C GLU A 304 -30.37 -25.00 -6.18
N SER A 305 -29.46 -25.72 -5.54
CA SER A 305 -28.06 -25.28 -5.37
C SER A 305 -27.33 -25.37 -6.71
N CYS A 306 -26.65 -24.29 -7.13
CA CYS A 306 -25.83 -24.32 -8.33
C CYS A 306 -24.67 -25.33 -8.19
N ARG A 307 -24.21 -25.88 -9.32
CA ARG A 307 -23.05 -26.78 -9.41
C ARG A 307 -22.11 -26.33 -10.52
N ILE A 308 -20.82 -26.66 -10.39
CA ILE A 308 -19.83 -26.38 -11.42
C ILE A 308 -19.85 -27.49 -12.48
N LYS A 309 -19.95 -27.08 -13.76
CA LYS A 309 -20.06 -28.00 -14.91
C LYS A 309 -18.72 -28.58 -15.32
N ASN A 310 -17.68 -27.75 -15.38
CA ASN A 310 -16.34 -28.09 -15.86
C ASN A 310 -15.32 -28.16 -14.72
N LYS A 311 -15.35 -29.27 -13.96
CA LYS A 311 -14.48 -29.47 -12.80
C LYS A 311 -12.98 -29.44 -13.14
N ASP A 312 -12.57 -29.84 -14.34
CA ASP A 312 -11.15 -29.83 -14.73
C ASP A 312 -10.55 -28.41 -14.70
N THR A 313 -11.31 -27.41 -15.19
CA THR A 313 -10.87 -26.00 -15.13
C THR A 313 -10.80 -25.48 -13.70
N LEU A 314 -11.70 -25.96 -12.83
CA LEU A 314 -11.69 -25.61 -11.41
C LEU A 314 -10.47 -26.21 -10.70
N VAL A 315 -10.13 -27.47 -10.99
CA VAL A 315 -8.93 -28.14 -10.46
C VAL A 315 -7.68 -27.35 -10.83
N LEU A 316 -7.61 -26.91 -12.09
CA LEU A 316 -6.52 -26.06 -12.58
C LEU A 316 -6.42 -24.75 -11.79
N VAL A 317 -7.52 -23.99 -11.68
CA VAL A 317 -7.55 -22.73 -10.93
C VAL A 317 -7.18 -22.94 -9.46
N ALA A 318 -7.73 -23.97 -8.83
CA ALA A 318 -7.45 -24.32 -7.43
C ALA A 318 -5.96 -24.64 -7.21
N ALA A 319 -5.34 -25.39 -8.13
CA ALA A 319 -3.93 -25.73 -8.06
C ALA A 319 -3.00 -24.49 -8.18
N ALA A 320 -3.31 -23.51 -9.05
CA ALA A 320 -2.51 -22.27 -9.11
C ALA A 320 -2.69 -21.37 -7.89
N LEU A 321 -3.93 -21.22 -7.40
CA LEU A 321 -4.19 -20.43 -6.20
C LEU A 321 -3.68 -21.10 -4.92
N GLY A 322 -3.34 -22.40 -4.98
CA GLY A 322 -2.92 -23.17 -3.82
C GLY A 322 -4.03 -23.47 -2.84
N ILE A 323 -5.24 -23.69 -3.34
CA ILE A 323 -6.45 -23.94 -2.55
C ILE A 323 -6.97 -25.35 -2.86
N ALA A 324 -7.56 -26.01 -1.88
CA ALA A 324 -8.26 -27.28 -2.11
C ALA A 324 -9.49 -27.08 -3.01
N VAL A 325 -9.66 -27.94 -4.01
CA VAL A 325 -10.72 -27.84 -5.03
C VAL A 325 -12.11 -27.71 -4.40
N ASP A 326 -12.41 -28.52 -3.37
CA ASP A 326 -13.71 -28.52 -2.68
C ASP A 326 -14.00 -27.18 -1.98
N ARG A 327 -12.97 -26.51 -1.47
CA ARG A 327 -13.09 -25.21 -0.79
C ARG A 327 -13.34 -24.10 -1.80
N LEU A 328 -12.66 -24.14 -2.96
CA LEU A 328 -12.92 -23.20 -4.04
C LEU A 328 -14.33 -23.41 -4.64
N GLU A 329 -14.76 -24.66 -4.82
CA GLU A 329 -16.14 -24.98 -5.23
C GLU A 329 -17.15 -24.40 -4.24
N THR A 330 -16.90 -24.58 -2.94
CA THR A 330 -17.76 -24.07 -1.88
C THR A 330 -17.82 -22.54 -1.88
N ALA A 331 -16.69 -21.85 -1.99
CA ALA A 331 -16.62 -20.38 -1.98
C ALA A 331 -17.28 -19.72 -3.21
N LEU A 332 -17.42 -20.45 -4.32
CA LEU A 332 -18.10 -19.99 -5.53
C LEU A 332 -19.60 -20.30 -5.54
N THR A 333 -20.03 -21.37 -4.88
CA THR A 333 -21.42 -21.86 -4.91
C THR A 333 -22.22 -21.54 -3.65
N HIS A 334 -21.54 -21.21 -2.55
CA HIS A 334 -22.13 -20.79 -1.28
C HIS A 334 -21.55 -19.43 -0.87
N LYS A 335 -22.36 -18.65 -0.14
CA LYS A 335 -21.93 -17.37 0.45
C LYS A 335 -22.31 -17.33 1.92
N LEU A 336 -21.35 -17.05 2.80
CA LEU A 336 -21.65 -16.75 4.20
C LEU A 336 -22.26 -15.36 4.30
N LYS A 337 -23.43 -15.26 4.94
CA LYS A 337 -24.08 -13.99 5.25
C LYS A 337 -24.32 -13.91 6.74
N LEU A 338 -23.98 -12.76 7.32
CA LEU A 338 -24.31 -12.46 8.70
C LEU A 338 -25.73 -11.86 8.74
N VAL A 339 -26.67 -12.61 9.31
CA VAL A 339 -28.08 -12.22 9.48
C VAL A 339 -28.36 -12.19 10.96
N ASP A 340 -28.81 -11.06 11.50
CA ASP A 340 -29.15 -10.90 12.93
C ASP A 340 -28.07 -11.39 13.92
N ASN A 341 -26.78 -11.13 13.61
CA ASN A 341 -25.59 -11.59 14.35
C ASN A 341 -25.32 -13.12 14.32
N GLU A 342 -25.93 -13.87 13.40
CA GLU A 342 -25.62 -15.28 13.15
C GLU A 342 -25.14 -15.50 11.71
N PHE A 343 -24.21 -16.44 11.52
CA PHE A 343 -23.72 -16.80 10.18
C PHE A 343 -24.63 -17.83 9.52
N CYS A 344 -25.21 -17.45 8.39
CA CYS A 344 -26.05 -18.31 7.57
C CYS A 344 -25.36 -18.57 6.22
N THR A 345 -25.20 -19.84 5.85
CA THR A 345 -24.76 -20.23 4.51
C THR A 345 -25.92 -20.12 3.52
N ALA A 346 -25.86 -19.16 2.61
CA ALA A 346 -26.80 -19.06 1.50
C ALA A 346 -26.28 -19.87 0.31
N PHE A 347 -27.11 -20.75 -0.26
CA PHE A 347 -26.83 -21.40 -1.54
C PHE A 347 -27.06 -20.40 -2.67
N MET A 348 -26.08 -20.26 -3.57
CA MET A 348 -26.16 -19.33 -4.70
C MET A 348 -26.97 -19.95 -5.85
N THR A 349 -27.72 -19.11 -6.57
CA THR A 349 -28.22 -19.46 -7.90
C THR A 349 -27.08 -19.45 -8.91
N LYS A 350 -27.31 -19.97 -10.11
CA LYS A 350 -26.32 -19.93 -11.20
C LYS A 350 -25.84 -18.50 -11.49
N GLU A 351 -26.74 -17.53 -11.56
CA GLU A 351 -26.41 -16.12 -11.83
C GLU A 351 -25.58 -15.53 -10.68
N ALA A 352 -25.96 -15.81 -9.43
CA ALA A 352 -25.23 -15.34 -8.26
C ALA A 352 -23.82 -15.98 -8.17
N ALA A 353 -23.66 -17.24 -8.59
CA ALA A 353 -22.36 -17.90 -8.64
C ALA A 353 -21.44 -17.33 -9.73
N ILE A 354 -22.01 -16.94 -10.88
CA ILE A 354 -21.27 -16.19 -11.92
C ILE A 354 -20.78 -14.85 -11.36
N GLN A 355 -21.64 -14.10 -10.68
CA GLN A 355 -21.24 -12.84 -10.03
C GLN A 355 -20.18 -13.06 -8.95
N GLN A 356 -20.25 -14.14 -8.18
CA GLN A 356 -19.25 -14.49 -7.17
C GLN A 356 -17.89 -14.83 -7.79
N ARG A 357 -17.87 -15.59 -8.90
CA ARG A 357 -16.66 -15.86 -9.69
C ARG A 357 -16.03 -14.56 -10.22
N ASP A 358 -16.86 -13.68 -10.77
CA ASP A 358 -16.40 -12.41 -11.32
C ASP A 358 -15.87 -11.49 -10.23
N ALA A 359 -16.53 -11.43 -9.06
CA ALA A 359 -16.05 -10.70 -7.90
C ALA A 359 -14.69 -11.22 -7.38
N LEU A 360 -14.47 -12.54 -7.43
CA LEU A 360 -13.17 -13.14 -7.11
C LEU A 360 -12.10 -12.69 -8.12
N ALA A 361 -12.39 -12.71 -9.42
CA ALA A 361 -11.48 -12.23 -10.46
C ALA A 361 -11.11 -10.74 -10.26
N HIS A 362 -12.10 -9.88 -9.98
CA HIS A 362 -11.89 -8.46 -9.69
C HIS A 362 -11.00 -8.25 -8.48
N THR A 363 -11.23 -9.02 -7.42
CA THR A 363 -10.49 -8.94 -6.16
C THR A 363 -9.03 -9.34 -6.35
N LEU A 364 -8.76 -10.46 -7.05
CA LEU A 364 -7.40 -10.94 -7.31
C LEU A 364 -6.58 -9.93 -8.12
N TYR A 365 -7.17 -9.35 -9.18
CA TYR A 365 -6.48 -8.35 -9.98
C TYR A 365 -6.23 -7.06 -9.21
N THR A 366 -7.25 -6.55 -8.51
CA THR A 366 -7.12 -5.30 -7.74
C THR A 366 -6.07 -5.45 -6.63
N ALA A 367 -6.08 -6.59 -5.92
CA ALA A 367 -5.08 -6.90 -4.90
C ALA A 367 -3.66 -6.96 -5.49
N LEU A 368 -3.50 -7.57 -6.67
CA LEU A 368 -2.22 -7.63 -7.38
C LEU A 368 -1.69 -6.21 -7.72
N VAL A 369 -2.52 -5.36 -8.34
CA VAL A 369 -2.09 -4.01 -8.75
C VAL A 369 -1.74 -3.13 -7.54
N LEU A 370 -2.53 -3.21 -6.46
CA LEU A 370 -2.25 -2.50 -5.21
C LEU A 370 -0.97 -3.01 -4.55
N TRP A 371 -0.73 -4.33 -4.56
CA TRP A 371 0.49 -4.94 -4.03
C TRP A 371 1.73 -4.49 -4.82
N ILE A 372 1.67 -4.54 -6.16
CA ILE A 372 2.75 -4.06 -7.04
C ILE A 372 3.09 -2.62 -6.70
N THR A 373 2.09 -1.74 -6.65
CA THR A 373 2.29 -0.31 -6.35
C THR A 373 2.96 -0.10 -5.00
N SER A 374 2.58 -0.90 -4.00
CA SER A 374 3.11 -0.78 -2.65
C SER A 374 4.56 -1.29 -2.54
N VAL A 375 4.89 -2.42 -3.18
CA VAL A 375 6.28 -2.92 -3.29
C VAL A 375 7.18 -1.91 -4.00
N LEU A 376 6.70 -1.31 -5.10
CA LEU A 376 7.43 -0.25 -5.81
C LEU A 376 7.70 0.95 -4.89
N ASN A 377 6.69 1.40 -4.13
CA ASN A 377 6.87 2.51 -3.20
C ASN A 377 7.83 2.20 -2.05
N GLN A 378 7.83 0.98 -1.52
CA GLN A 378 8.78 0.59 -0.47
C GLN A 378 10.24 0.67 -0.94
N LYS A 379 10.49 0.31 -2.20
CA LYS A 379 11.83 0.38 -2.79
C LYS A 379 12.25 1.81 -3.12
N MET A 380 11.32 2.63 -3.65
CA MET A 380 11.64 3.91 -4.28
C MET A 380 11.51 5.13 -3.37
N ASN A 381 10.81 5.03 -2.23
CA ASN A 381 10.54 6.17 -1.38
C ASN A 381 11.72 6.49 -0.45
N ALA A 382 12.48 7.52 -0.80
CA ALA A 382 13.64 7.98 -0.02
C ALA A 382 13.26 8.88 1.17
N ALA A 383 12.02 9.38 1.22
CA ALA A 383 11.50 10.24 2.28
C ALA A 383 11.15 9.49 3.60
N LEU A 384 11.67 8.27 3.78
CA LEU A 384 11.63 7.55 5.06
C LEU A 384 12.76 7.99 6.00
N ASP A 385 13.80 8.66 5.47
CA ASP A 385 14.88 9.23 6.27
C ASP A 385 14.51 10.64 6.78
N GLU A 386 14.13 10.77 8.06
CA GLU A 386 13.70 12.04 8.70
C GLU A 386 14.75 13.18 8.70
N SER A 387 15.99 12.91 8.28
CA SER A 387 17.13 13.84 8.37
C SER A 387 17.37 14.71 7.13
N LYS A 388 16.65 14.49 6.02
CA LYS A 388 16.93 15.16 4.74
C LYS A 388 15.80 16.12 4.36
N THR A 389 16.15 17.36 4.02
CA THR A 389 15.27 18.32 3.35
C THR A 389 14.99 17.84 1.92
N VAL A 390 13.74 17.47 1.65
CA VAL A 390 13.31 16.96 0.34
C VAL A 390 12.47 18.01 -0.38
N ARG A 391 12.83 18.30 -1.63
CA ARG A 391 12.00 19.10 -2.54
C ARG A 391 11.25 18.17 -3.48
N THR A 392 10.00 18.49 -3.78
CA THR A 392 9.17 17.58 -4.58
C THR A 392 8.60 18.22 -5.83
N ILE A 393 8.61 17.47 -6.93
CA ILE A 393 7.81 17.76 -8.13
C ILE A 393 6.76 16.65 -8.24
N SER A 394 5.49 17.02 -8.11
CA SER A 394 4.37 16.10 -8.20
C SER A 394 3.72 16.19 -9.58
N ILE A 395 3.32 15.07 -10.16
CA ILE A 395 2.61 14.96 -11.43
C ILE A 395 1.29 14.25 -11.15
N LEU A 396 0.17 14.90 -11.46
CA LEU A 396 -1.17 14.32 -11.34
C LEU A 396 -1.72 14.03 -12.74
N ASP A 397 -1.87 12.75 -13.07
CA ASP A 397 -2.59 12.26 -14.25
C ASP A 397 -3.91 11.63 -13.79
N VAL A 398 -5.02 12.31 -14.05
CA VAL A 398 -6.35 11.81 -13.68
C VAL A 398 -7.01 11.15 -14.89
N THR A 399 -7.85 10.14 -14.64
CA THR A 399 -8.75 9.62 -15.68
C THR A 399 -9.52 10.79 -16.26
N GLY A 400 -9.39 11.02 -17.57
CA GLY A 400 -10.07 12.14 -18.23
C GLY A 400 -11.58 12.02 -18.11
N PHE A 401 -12.30 13.10 -18.36
CA PHE A 401 -13.76 13.08 -18.37
C PHE A 401 -14.29 12.01 -19.34
N HIS A 402 -15.22 11.17 -18.86
CA HIS A 402 -15.81 10.08 -19.62
C HIS A 402 -17.11 10.57 -20.26
N LEU A 403 -17.10 10.75 -21.58
CA LEU A 403 -18.30 11.00 -22.36
C LEU A 403 -19.00 9.67 -22.70
N SER A 404 -20.22 9.48 -22.22
CA SER A 404 -21.09 8.40 -22.70
C SER A 404 -21.82 8.88 -23.96
N ILE A 405 -21.14 8.85 -25.12
CA ILE A 405 -21.66 9.44 -26.36
C ILE A 405 -22.73 8.54 -27.02
N THR A 406 -22.72 7.24 -26.74
CA THR A 406 -23.61 6.31 -27.45
C THR A 406 -24.92 6.07 -26.67
N MET A 407 -26.06 6.35 -27.32
CA MET A 407 -27.42 6.05 -26.83
C MET A 407 -27.66 4.55 -26.47
N GLN A 408 -26.71 3.67 -26.78
CA GLN A 408 -26.79 2.22 -26.54
C GLN A 408 -26.13 1.76 -25.22
N HIS A 409 -25.24 2.56 -24.63
CA HIS A 409 -24.62 2.25 -23.34
C HIS A 409 -24.77 3.44 -22.39
N GLN A 410 -25.49 3.22 -21.29
CA GLN A 410 -25.65 4.22 -20.23
C GLN A 410 -24.41 4.23 -19.33
N ALA A 411 -24.01 5.42 -18.84
CA ALA A 411 -22.88 5.57 -17.94
C ALA A 411 -23.16 4.86 -16.61
N ASN A 412 -22.13 4.24 -16.04
CA ASN A 412 -22.25 3.46 -14.80
C ASN A 412 -21.78 4.24 -13.57
N PHE A 413 -21.77 3.59 -12.40
CA PHE A 413 -21.29 4.17 -11.15
C PHE A 413 -19.80 4.58 -11.19
N TYR A 414 -18.96 3.83 -11.91
CA TYR A 414 -17.54 4.14 -12.06
C TYR A 414 -17.33 5.43 -12.88
N ASP A 415 -18.09 5.60 -13.97
CA ASP A 415 -18.06 6.82 -14.78
C ASP A 415 -18.48 8.04 -13.95
N LEU A 416 -19.50 7.88 -13.07
CA LEU A 416 -19.90 8.92 -12.13
C LEU A 416 -18.73 9.30 -11.20
N CYS A 417 -18.00 8.32 -10.67
CA CYS A 417 -16.84 8.55 -9.82
C CYS A 417 -15.71 9.30 -10.55
N ALA A 418 -15.39 8.90 -11.79
CA ALA A 418 -14.36 9.54 -12.62
C ALA A 418 -14.74 10.99 -12.96
N ASN A 419 -15.99 11.20 -13.36
CA ASN A 419 -16.52 12.52 -13.69
C ASN A 419 -16.58 13.42 -12.45
N TYR A 420 -16.95 12.87 -11.28
CA TYR A 420 -16.90 13.59 -10.00
C TYR A 420 -15.48 14.09 -9.64
N ILE A 421 -14.45 13.25 -9.79
CA ILE A 421 -13.05 13.65 -9.53
C ILE A 421 -12.64 14.80 -10.47
N SER A 422 -12.98 14.66 -11.76
CA SER A 422 -12.69 15.67 -12.77
C SER A 422 -13.38 17.01 -12.44
N GLU A 423 -14.65 16.96 -12.04
CA GLU A 423 -15.45 18.12 -11.61
C GLU A 423 -14.82 18.83 -10.39
N GLN A 424 -14.41 18.04 -9.40
CA GLN A 424 -13.80 18.54 -8.16
C GLN A 424 -12.43 19.15 -8.40
N LEU A 425 -11.63 18.58 -9.28
CA LEU A 425 -10.33 19.13 -9.68
C LEU A 425 -10.50 20.41 -10.48
N ARG A 426 -11.40 20.43 -11.46
CA ARG A 426 -11.67 21.62 -12.26
C ARG A 426 -12.13 22.79 -11.40
N ALA A 427 -13.06 22.55 -10.47
CA ALA A 427 -13.51 23.56 -9.53
C ALA A 427 -12.39 24.04 -8.60
N TYR A 428 -11.52 23.13 -8.13
CA TYR A 428 -10.38 23.50 -7.30
C TYR A 428 -9.36 24.36 -8.05
N ILE A 429 -9.01 24.00 -9.29
CA ILE A 429 -8.11 24.76 -10.16
C ILE A 429 -8.69 26.16 -10.41
N PHE A 430 -9.97 26.23 -10.74
CA PHE A 430 -10.67 27.47 -11.02
C PHE A 430 -10.75 28.40 -9.81
N ASP A 431 -11.16 27.88 -8.64
CA ASP A 431 -11.19 28.65 -7.39
C ASP A 431 -9.80 29.19 -7.06
N ARG A 432 -8.75 28.36 -7.16
CA ARG A 432 -7.37 28.77 -6.92
C ARG A 432 -6.87 29.84 -7.90
N GLN A 433 -7.40 29.87 -9.12
CA GLN A 433 -7.03 30.86 -10.12
C GLN A 433 -7.75 32.18 -9.89
N ILE A 434 -9.06 32.16 -9.66
CA ILE A 434 -9.90 33.36 -9.71
C ILE A 434 -10.11 33.98 -8.32
N ASN A 435 -10.24 33.16 -7.27
CA ASN A 435 -10.65 33.64 -5.96
C ASN A 435 -9.46 34.30 -5.24
N THR A 436 -9.68 35.56 -4.83
CA THR A 436 -8.71 36.42 -4.15
C THR A 436 -8.38 35.94 -2.74
N ASN A 437 -9.27 35.16 -2.11
CA ASN A 437 -9.10 34.66 -0.74
C ASN A 437 -8.32 33.34 -0.65
N THR A 438 -7.89 32.77 -1.79
CA THR A 438 -7.11 31.52 -1.80
C THR A 438 -5.65 31.80 -1.44
N VAL A 439 -4.96 30.83 -0.81
CA VAL A 439 -3.58 30.97 -0.33
C VAL A 439 -2.62 31.49 -1.41
N THR A 440 -2.85 31.14 -2.67
CA THR A 440 -1.96 31.54 -3.78
C THR A 440 -2.15 33.02 -4.19
N ASN A 441 -3.38 33.53 -4.13
CA ASN A 441 -3.70 34.90 -4.54
C ASN A 441 -3.73 35.90 -3.37
N ALA A 442 -3.88 35.39 -2.14
CA ALA A 442 -3.89 36.19 -0.93
C ALA A 442 -2.61 37.03 -0.76
N ASP A 443 -1.45 36.50 -1.14
CA ASP A 443 -0.18 37.23 -1.08
C ASP A 443 -0.18 38.44 -2.03
N TYR A 444 -0.69 38.29 -3.25
CA TYR A 444 -0.81 39.40 -4.21
C TYR A 444 -1.78 40.48 -3.73
N VAL A 445 -2.88 40.06 -3.09
CA VAL A 445 -3.91 40.97 -2.56
C VAL A 445 -3.39 41.72 -1.34
N LYS A 446 -2.77 40.99 -0.39
CA LYS A 446 -2.15 41.55 0.81
C LYS A 446 -1.06 42.56 0.46
N ASP A 447 -0.29 42.28 -0.59
CA ASP A 447 0.80 43.15 -1.03
C ASP A 447 0.35 44.30 -1.96
N GLY A 448 -0.95 44.38 -2.29
CA GLY A 448 -1.54 45.46 -3.10
C GLY A 448 -1.23 45.40 -4.60
N VAL A 449 -0.75 44.26 -5.10
CA VAL A 449 -0.34 44.07 -6.51
C VAL A 449 -1.47 43.48 -7.37
N TRP A 450 -2.53 42.95 -6.73
CA TRP A 450 -3.70 42.40 -7.41
C TRP A 450 -4.56 43.51 -8.05
N ARG A 451 -4.61 43.56 -9.40
CA ARG A 451 -5.35 44.61 -10.15
C ARG A 451 -6.57 44.12 -10.92
N TYR A 452 -6.86 42.82 -10.96
CA TYR A 452 -8.02 42.31 -11.70
C TYR A 452 -9.23 42.15 -10.78
N ALA A 453 -10.24 43.01 -10.96
CA ALA A 453 -11.55 42.77 -10.37
C ALA A 453 -12.20 41.60 -11.13
N VAL A 454 -12.37 40.47 -10.46
CA VAL A 454 -13.12 39.33 -11.02
C VAL A 454 -14.50 39.85 -11.44
N PRO A 455 -14.91 39.73 -12.71
CA PRO A 455 -16.25 40.10 -13.13
C PRO A 455 -17.28 39.41 -12.22
N SER A 456 -18.22 40.16 -11.65
CA SER A 456 -19.24 39.67 -10.71
C SER A 456 -20.17 38.58 -11.28
N GLN A 457 -20.09 38.35 -12.59
CA GLN A 457 -20.77 37.30 -13.35
C GLN A 457 -20.07 35.94 -13.25
N ILE A 458 -18.78 35.90 -12.88
CA ILE A 458 -18.02 34.66 -12.67
C ILE A 458 -18.23 34.21 -11.21
N LYS A 459 -19.46 33.80 -10.88
CA LYS A 459 -19.71 33.19 -9.58
C LYS A 459 -19.17 31.76 -9.58
N SER A 460 -18.35 31.50 -8.57
CA SER A 460 -17.77 30.21 -8.11
C SER A 460 -18.79 29.09 -7.81
N ILE A 461 -19.95 29.08 -8.46
CA ILE A 461 -20.98 28.07 -8.22
C ILE A 461 -20.88 27.09 -9.39
N ASN A 462 -20.27 25.94 -9.13
CA ASN A 462 -20.36 24.80 -10.03
C ASN A 462 -21.64 24.02 -9.66
N PRO A 463 -22.75 24.13 -10.41
CA PRO A 463 -24.05 23.59 -10.01
C PRO A 463 -24.04 22.06 -9.83
N SER A 464 -23.20 21.37 -10.60
CA SER A 464 -22.98 19.93 -10.48
C SER A 464 -22.45 19.53 -9.10
N LEU A 465 -21.50 20.29 -8.54
CA LEU A 465 -20.93 20.03 -7.21
C LEU A 465 -21.93 20.30 -6.08
N GLU A 466 -22.84 21.26 -6.25
CA GLU A 466 -23.96 21.44 -5.33
C GLU A 466 -24.91 20.25 -5.35
N PHE A 467 -25.12 19.60 -6.50
CA PHE A 467 -25.90 18.36 -6.55
C PHE A 467 -25.19 17.19 -5.84
N TYR A 468 -23.86 17.07 -6.00
CA TYR A 468 -23.09 16.02 -5.33
C TYR A 468 -23.08 16.16 -3.79
N HIS A 469 -22.82 17.36 -3.27
CA HIS A 469 -22.57 17.62 -1.84
C HIS A 469 -23.69 18.32 -1.08
N GLY A 470 -24.58 19.00 -1.81
CA GLY A 470 -25.61 19.86 -1.23
C GLY A 470 -25.07 21.23 -0.85
N THR A 471 -25.96 22.10 -0.39
CA THR A 471 -25.59 23.42 0.15
C THR A 471 -26.02 23.52 1.61
N ASN A 472 -25.52 24.50 2.36
CA ASN A 472 -25.96 24.72 3.76
C ASN A 472 -27.49 24.93 3.89
N LYS A 473 -28.18 25.29 2.80
CA LYS A 473 -29.63 25.42 2.72
C LYS A 473 -30.32 24.18 2.16
N ASN A 474 -29.62 23.38 1.35
CA ASN A 474 -30.15 22.20 0.68
C ASN A 474 -29.54 20.91 1.29
N ARG A 475 -30.33 20.20 2.12
CA ARG A 475 -29.89 18.96 2.78
C ARG A 475 -29.86 17.74 1.84
N PHE A 476 -30.20 17.92 0.56
CA PHE A 476 -30.57 16.81 -0.35
C PHE A 476 -29.56 16.66 -1.48
N ALA A 477 -28.48 15.96 -1.17
CA ALA A 477 -27.33 15.77 -2.05
C ALA A 477 -27.16 14.31 -2.44
N LEU A 478 -26.63 14.05 -3.64
CA LEU A 478 -26.49 12.69 -4.17
C LEU A 478 -25.62 11.82 -3.26
N ILE A 479 -24.45 12.31 -2.83
CA ILE A 479 -23.49 11.51 -2.05
C ILE A 479 -24.05 11.13 -0.68
N PRO A 480 -24.56 12.06 0.16
CA PRO A 480 -25.20 11.72 1.43
C PRO A 480 -26.37 10.75 1.29
N LEU A 481 -27.24 10.96 0.28
CA LEU A 481 -28.39 10.08 0.04
C LEU A 481 -27.95 8.67 -0.39
N LEU A 482 -27.01 8.59 -1.34
CA LEU A 482 -26.45 7.32 -1.79
C LEU A 482 -25.80 6.57 -0.62
N ASN A 483 -25.02 7.25 0.22
CA ASN A 483 -24.38 6.64 1.38
C ASN A 483 -25.39 6.20 2.44
N GLN A 484 -26.49 6.95 2.61
CA GLN A 484 -27.58 6.57 3.51
C GLN A 484 -28.31 5.32 3.01
N GLU A 485 -28.70 5.28 1.75
CA GLU A 485 -29.40 4.13 1.16
C GLU A 485 -28.49 2.89 1.06
N SER A 486 -27.19 3.06 0.74
CA SER A 486 -26.20 1.97 0.76
C SER A 486 -26.08 1.35 2.16
N LYS A 487 -26.03 2.18 3.22
CA LYS A 487 -26.00 1.69 4.62
C LYS A 487 -27.31 1.01 5.04
N ARG A 488 -28.45 1.39 4.46
CA ARG A 488 -29.73 0.70 4.69
C ARG A 488 -29.76 -0.66 4.00
N LEU A 489 -29.28 -0.72 2.75
CA LEU A 489 -29.14 -1.96 1.99
C LEU A 489 -28.22 -2.95 2.72
N GLU A 490 -27.10 -2.46 3.26
CA GLU A 490 -26.18 -3.25 4.09
C GLU A 490 -26.85 -3.82 5.35
N LYS A 491 -27.78 -3.07 5.97
CA LYS A 491 -28.62 -3.56 7.08
C LYS A 491 -29.80 -4.43 6.62
N HIS A 492 -29.77 -4.91 5.38
CA HIS A 492 -30.77 -5.81 4.79
C HIS A 492 -32.19 -5.22 4.80
N ALA A 493 -32.33 -3.88 4.73
CA ALA A 493 -33.62 -3.23 4.60
C ALA A 493 -34.23 -3.56 3.23
N THR A 494 -35.39 -4.23 3.21
CA THR A 494 -36.04 -4.70 1.98
C THR A 494 -36.55 -3.56 1.08
N ASP A 495 -36.67 -2.35 1.64
CA ASP A 495 -37.12 -1.16 0.95
C ASP A 495 -35.96 -0.32 0.37
N ALA A 496 -34.70 -0.67 0.63
CA ALA A 496 -33.53 -0.01 0.06
C ALA A 496 -33.23 -0.61 -1.33
N THR A 497 -33.56 0.13 -2.39
CA THR A 497 -33.36 -0.30 -3.78
C THR A 497 -32.88 0.86 -4.63
N ASP A 498 -32.19 0.57 -5.73
CA ASP A 498 -31.76 1.58 -6.72
C ASP A 498 -32.95 2.42 -7.24
N LYS A 499 -34.12 1.78 -7.42
CA LYS A 499 -35.37 2.45 -7.81
C LYS A 499 -35.86 3.45 -6.76
N ARG A 500 -35.69 3.12 -5.47
CA ARG A 500 -36.02 4.05 -4.38
C ARG A 500 -35.04 5.20 -4.35
N LEU A 501 -33.74 4.95 -4.51
CA LEU A 501 -32.75 6.02 -4.61
C LEU A 501 -33.17 7.02 -5.70
N LEU A 502 -33.53 6.51 -6.88
CA LEU A 502 -34.06 7.30 -7.99
C LEU A 502 -35.35 8.03 -7.57
N SER A 503 -36.39 7.34 -7.08
CA SER A 503 -37.66 8.01 -6.72
C SER A 503 -37.48 9.11 -5.65
N THR A 504 -36.56 8.91 -4.71
CA THR A 504 -36.27 9.88 -3.65
C THR A 504 -35.51 11.09 -4.20
N LEU A 505 -34.56 10.88 -5.13
CA LEU A 505 -33.90 11.98 -5.86
C LEU A 505 -34.93 12.82 -6.64
N PHE A 506 -35.91 12.16 -7.26
CA PHE A 506 -36.96 12.82 -8.05
C PHE A 506 -38.00 13.57 -7.20
N GLN A 507 -38.49 12.96 -6.12
CA GLN A 507 -39.45 13.60 -5.21
C GLN A 507 -38.87 14.88 -4.58
N ASN A 508 -37.61 14.82 -4.14
CA ASN A 508 -36.94 15.94 -3.49
C ASN A 508 -36.64 17.12 -4.43
N LYS A 509 -36.57 16.88 -5.75
CA LYS A 509 -36.47 17.96 -6.76
C LYS A 509 -37.75 18.79 -6.82
N ASN A 510 -38.92 18.16 -6.71
CA ASN A 510 -40.21 18.83 -6.88
C ASN A 510 -40.59 19.71 -5.68
N GLU A 511 -40.07 19.43 -4.48
CA GLU A 511 -40.35 20.21 -3.25
C GLU A 511 -39.54 21.52 -3.14
N ASN A 512 -38.40 21.65 -3.83
CA ASN A 512 -37.54 22.83 -3.79
C ASN A 512 -37.63 23.66 -5.09
N GLN A 513 -38.79 24.29 -5.35
CA GLN A 513 -39.08 25.10 -6.55
C GLN A 513 -38.37 26.48 -6.60
N SER A 514 -37.10 26.59 -6.23
CA SER A 514 -36.39 27.89 -6.29
C SER A 514 -34.91 27.73 -6.56
N SER A 515 -34.55 27.24 -7.74
CA SER A 515 -33.33 27.58 -8.48
C SER A 515 -33.39 26.95 -9.87
N SER A 516 -33.24 27.77 -10.90
CA SER A 516 -33.18 27.37 -12.30
C SER A 516 -31.94 26.53 -12.62
N ASP A 517 -32.15 25.58 -13.53
CA ASP A 517 -31.19 24.86 -14.37
C ASP A 517 -30.34 23.73 -13.74
N TYR A 518 -30.01 22.73 -14.58
CA TYR A 518 -28.96 21.70 -14.45
C TYR A 518 -29.31 20.23 -14.10
N ILE A 519 -30.57 19.81 -14.00
CA ILE A 519 -30.89 18.36 -13.88
C ILE A 519 -32.15 17.99 -14.66
N ALA A 520 -32.02 17.38 -15.85
CA ALA A 520 -33.12 16.68 -16.51
C ALA A 520 -33.30 15.28 -15.89
N LEU A 521 -33.88 15.22 -14.68
CA LEU A 521 -34.38 13.97 -14.11
C LEU A 521 -35.53 13.47 -15.02
N MET A 522 -35.26 12.47 -15.88
CA MET A 522 -36.24 11.87 -16.81
C MET A 522 -37.30 11.08 -16.05
N ASP A 523 -38.59 11.35 -16.32
CA ASP A 523 -39.78 10.74 -15.70
C ASP A 523 -39.56 9.29 -15.17
N PRO A 524 -39.84 9.00 -13.87
CA PRO A 524 -39.74 7.65 -13.31
C PRO A 524 -40.60 6.60 -14.02
N SER A 525 -41.50 7.03 -14.90
CA SER A 525 -42.33 6.20 -15.79
C SER A 525 -41.60 5.71 -17.06
N ALA A 526 -40.40 6.23 -17.35
CA ALA A 526 -39.58 5.80 -18.48
C ALA A 526 -38.97 4.41 -18.23
N PRO A 527 -38.85 3.54 -19.26
CA PRO A 527 -38.39 2.16 -19.10
C PRO A 527 -36.92 2.01 -18.66
N SER A 528 -36.14 3.09 -18.62
CA SER A 528 -34.75 3.08 -18.17
C SER A 528 -34.60 3.80 -16.82
N SER A 529 -34.22 3.06 -15.78
CA SER A 529 -33.93 3.60 -14.43
C SER A 529 -32.64 4.44 -14.45
N SER A 530 -32.73 5.66 -15.00
CA SER A 530 -31.57 6.54 -15.22
C SER A 530 -31.83 7.98 -14.77
N PHE A 531 -30.76 8.70 -14.46
CA PHE A 531 -30.79 10.15 -14.21
C PHE A 531 -29.71 10.86 -15.03
N VAL A 532 -29.87 12.17 -15.21
CA VAL A 532 -28.94 12.99 -16.01
C VAL A 532 -28.25 14.01 -15.12
N ILE A 533 -26.93 14.14 -15.26
CA ILE A 533 -26.16 15.26 -14.68
C ILE A 533 -25.58 16.08 -15.82
N GLN A 534 -25.76 17.39 -15.74
CA GLN A 534 -25.05 18.35 -16.56
C GLN A 534 -23.73 18.74 -15.88
N HIS A 535 -22.61 18.27 -16.43
CA HIS A 535 -21.25 18.46 -15.90
C HIS A 535 -20.56 19.72 -16.43
N PHE A 536 -19.39 20.11 -15.89
CA PHE A 536 -18.63 21.25 -16.42
C PHE A 536 -18.23 21.10 -17.89
N ASP A 537 -17.97 19.87 -18.35
CA ASP A 537 -17.51 19.52 -19.71
C ASP A 537 -18.65 19.49 -20.75
N CYS A 538 -19.60 20.43 -20.60
CA CYS A 538 -20.88 20.51 -21.31
C CYS A 538 -20.77 20.45 -22.84
N LEU A 539 -20.76 19.22 -23.36
CA LEU A 539 -20.97 18.87 -24.76
C LEU A 539 -22.31 18.15 -24.94
N VAL A 540 -22.67 17.29 -23.97
CA VAL A 540 -23.88 16.44 -23.97
C VAL A 540 -24.32 16.16 -22.53
N ASP A 541 -25.62 16.04 -22.31
CA ASP A 541 -26.24 15.52 -21.09
C ASP A 541 -25.85 14.04 -20.86
N ILE A 542 -25.21 13.73 -19.74
CA ILE A 542 -24.77 12.35 -19.45
C ILE A 542 -25.85 11.60 -18.70
N HIS A 543 -26.32 10.50 -19.30
CA HIS A 543 -27.28 9.57 -18.70
C HIS A 543 -26.58 8.49 -17.88
N TYR A 544 -26.82 8.48 -16.57
CA TYR A 544 -26.35 7.47 -15.64
C TYR A 544 -27.43 6.45 -15.34
N SER A 545 -27.14 5.16 -15.55
CA SER A 545 -28.01 4.06 -15.13
C SER A 545 -27.85 3.83 -13.63
N VAL A 546 -28.94 3.76 -12.87
CA VAL A 546 -28.88 3.54 -11.41
C VAL A 546 -28.70 2.05 -11.06
N ASP A 547 -28.73 1.18 -12.05
CA ASP A 547 -28.62 -0.27 -11.83
C ASP A 547 -27.30 -0.63 -11.12
N GLY A 548 -27.40 -1.24 -9.94
CA GLY A 548 -26.25 -1.66 -9.14
C GLY A 548 -25.50 -0.53 -8.44
N PHE A 549 -26.03 0.70 -8.38
CA PHE A 549 -25.37 1.84 -7.74
C PHE A 549 -25.12 1.61 -6.25
N LEU A 550 -26.13 1.11 -5.52
CA LEU A 550 -26.01 0.91 -4.09
C LEU A 550 -24.95 -0.13 -3.74
N GLU A 551 -24.92 -1.26 -4.47
CA GLU A 551 -23.94 -2.33 -4.28
C GLU A 551 -22.52 -1.87 -4.65
N SER A 552 -22.38 -1.17 -5.79
CA SER A 552 -21.11 -0.61 -6.24
C SER A 552 -20.55 0.42 -5.26
N ASN A 553 -21.41 1.18 -4.58
CA ASN A 553 -20.97 2.15 -3.56
C ASN A 553 -20.62 1.50 -2.20
N ILE A 554 -21.18 0.34 -1.87
CA ILE A 554 -20.79 -0.42 -0.66
C ILE A 554 -19.43 -1.08 -0.87
N ASP A 555 -19.22 -1.62 -2.07
CA ASP A 555 -17.99 -2.28 -2.51
C ASP A 555 -17.46 -3.39 -1.57
N ALA A 556 -18.39 -4.17 -1.01
CA ALA A 556 -18.06 -5.24 -0.08
C ALA A 556 -17.53 -6.48 -0.81
N ILE A 557 -16.33 -6.91 -0.42
CA ILE A 557 -15.72 -8.18 -0.82
C ILE A 557 -16.23 -9.28 0.12
N SER A 558 -16.49 -10.47 -0.44
CA SER A 558 -16.98 -11.62 0.34
C SER A 558 -15.98 -12.00 1.44
N PRO A 559 -16.39 -12.13 2.71
CA PRO A 559 -15.49 -12.56 3.78
C PRO A 559 -14.96 -13.97 3.51
N ASP A 560 -15.73 -14.80 2.79
CA ASP A 560 -15.33 -16.14 2.32
C ASP A 560 -14.00 -16.11 1.56
N PHE A 561 -13.74 -15.07 0.75
CA PHE A 561 -12.47 -14.97 0.02
C PHE A 561 -11.31 -14.68 0.96
N ILE A 562 -11.52 -13.82 1.96
CA ILE A 562 -10.50 -13.50 2.96
C ILE A 562 -10.15 -14.73 3.78
N ASP A 563 -11.15 -15.46 4.25
CA ASP A 563 -10.97 -16.71 4.99
C ASP A 563 -10.23 -17.76 4.14
N LEU A 564 -10.66 -17.94 2.89
CA LEU A 564 -10.08 -18.87 1.93
C LEU A 564 -8.59 -18.60 1.69
N PHE A 565 -8.21 -17.34 1.43
CA PHE A 565 -6.83 -17.00 1.12
C PHE A 565 -5.94 -16.84 2.35
N LYS A 566 -6.47 -16.44 3.51
CA LYS A 566 -5.68 -16.31 4.74
C LYS A 566 -5.40 -17.64 5.44
N HIS A 567 -6.39 -18.53 5.50
CA HIS A 567 -6.29 -19.75 6.32
C HIS A 567 -6.12 -21.03 5.50
N HIS A 568 -6.46 -21.01 4.22
CA HIS A 568 -6.51 -22.23 3.39
C HIS A 568 -5.67 -22.14 2.10
N CYS A 569 -4.87 -21.09 1.93
CA CYS A 569 -3.96 -20.93 0.81
C CYS A 569 -2.57 -21.49 1.12
N THR A 570 -2.03 -22.28 0.22
CA THR A 570 -0.67 -22.85 0.27
C THR A 570 0.33 -22.11 -0.63
N ASN A 571 -0.15 -21.17 -1.45
CA ASN A 571 0.67 -20.33 -2.31
C ASN A 571 1.06 -19.06 -1.53
N ASP A 572 2.33 -18.97 -1.12
CA ASP A 572 2.84 -17.87 -0.30
C ASP A 572 2.57 -16.50 -0.94
N PHE A 573 2.72 -16.38 -2.26
CA PHE A 573 2.50 -15.12 -2.97
C PHE A 573 1.04 -14.68 -2.91
N VAL A 574 0.10 -15.61 -3.11
CA VAL A 574 -1.33 -15.30 -3.05
C VAL A 574 -1.75 -15.04 -1.61
N HIS A 575 -1.25 -15.80 -0.64
CA HIS A 575 -1.47 -15.54 0.78
C HIS A 575 -1.03 -14.11 1.16
N ASP A 576 0.16 -13.69 0.72
CA ASP A 576 0.70 -12.35 0.95
C ASP A 576 -0.13 -11.22 0.33
N LEU A 577 -0.95 -11.48 -0.71
CA LEU A 577 -1.88 -10.49 -1.25
C LEU A 577 -3.05 -10.22 -0.30
N PHE A 578 -3.46 -11.20 0.49
CA PHE A 578 -4.66 -11.19 1.34
C PHE A 578 -4.39 -11.03 2.84
N ASP A 579 -3.14 -11.07 3.29
CA ASP A 579 -2.80 -10.79 4.69
C ASP A 579 -3.19 -9.34 5.07
N THR A 580 -3.75 -9.15 6.26
CA THR A 580 -4.05 -7.83 6.86
C THR A 580 -2.81 -7.00 7.16
N LYS A 581 -1.64 -7.63 7.33
CA LYS A 581 -0.35 -6.92 7.39
C LYS A 581 0.24 -6.65 6.01
N ALA A 582 -0.39 -7.16 4.95
CA ALA A 582 0.09 -7.00 3.60
C ALA A 582 0.06 -5.55 3.13
N LEU A 583 0.91 -5.32 2.15
CA LEU A 583 1.13 -4.05 1.48
C LEU A 583 -0.08 -3.52 0.71
N THR A 584 -1.11 -4.33 0.53
CA THR A 584 -2.36 -4.05 -0.22
C THR A 584 -3.31 -3.11 0.52
N GLY A 585 -3.20 -3.00 1.85
CA GLY A 585 -3.98 -2.03 2.63
C GLY A 585 -5.45 -2.39 2.86
N TRP A 586 -5.75 -3.68 3.02
CA TRP A 586 -7.09 -4.20 3.35
C TRP A 586 -7.76 -3.44 4.50
N VAL A 587 -9.03 -3.06 4.32
CA VAL A 587 -9.89 -2.56 5.40
C VAL A 587 -10.93 -3.62 5.70
N THR A 588 -10.87 -4.18 6.90
CA THR A 588 -11.75 -5.27 7.33
C THR A 588 -12.53 -4.87 8.58
N ASP A 589 -13.84 -5.10 8.56
CA ASP A 589 -14.64 -5.10 9.77
C ASP A 589 -14.63 -6.50 10.39
N THR A 590 -14.42 -6.57 11.70
CA THR A 590 -14.39 -7.83 12.46
C THR A 590 -15.66 -7.96 13.30
N HIS A 591 -16.02 -9.19 13.65
CA HIS A 591 -17.18 -9.44 14.49
C HIS A 591 -17.01 -8.82 15.90
N SER A 592 -18.12 -8.41 16.51
CA SER A 592 -18.09 -7.70 17.81
C SER A 592 -17.64 -8.59 18.98
N ARG A 593 -17.90 -9.90 18.89
CA ARG A 593 -17.55 -10.89 19.92
C ARG A 593 -16.26 -11.65 19.62
N ASP A 594 -15.89 -11.78 18.35
CA ASP A 594 -14.71 -12.49 17.90
C ASP A 594 -13.92 -11.61 16.91
N LYS A 595 -12.68 -11.30 17.26
CA LYS A 595 -11.84 -10.36 16.51
C LYS A 595 -11.12 -11.01 15.33
N GLU A 596 -11.08 -12.34 15.27
CA GLU A 596 -10.45 -13.05 14.15
C GLU A 596 -11.41 -13.19 12.97
N THR A 597 -12.70 -13.35 13.26
CA THR A 597 -13.73 -13.46 12.21
C THR A 597 -13.98 -12.11 11.51
N VAL A 598 -13.66 -12.06 10.22
CA VAL A 598 -13.94 -10.93 9.33
C VAL A 598 -15.40 -10.98 8.87
N THR A 599 -16.16 -9.92 9.13
CA THR A 599 -17.55 -9.79 8.70
C THR A 599 -17.68 -9.07 7.36
N LYS A 600 -16.74 -8.18 7.05
CA LYS A 600 -16.69 -7.43 5.80
C LYS A 600 -15.26 -7.07 5.44
N ALA A 601 -14.94 -7.10 4.16
CA ALA A 601 -13.66 -6.63 3.64
C ALA A 601 -13.87 -5.68 2.47
N GLN A 602 -12.98 -4.71 2.33
CA GLN A 602 -12.90 -3.85 1.16
C GLN A 602 -11.43 -3.57 0.83
N LEU A 603 -11.15 -3.36 -0.45
CA LEU A 603 -9.89 -2.81 -0.91
C LEU A 603 -10.03 -1.30 -1.04
N PRO A 604 -9.00 -0.51 -0.68
CA PRO A 604 -9.09 0.94 -0.76
C PRO A 604 -9.08 1.40 -2.22
N ILE A 605 -10.07 2.20 -2.60
CA ILE A 605 -10.12 2.84 -3.93
C ILE A 605 -9.12 3.98 -4.04
N TRP A 606 -8.85 4.60 -2.89
CA TRP A 606 -7.80 5.59 -2.71
C TRP A 606 -6.91 5.14 -1.55
N PRO A 607 -5.85 4.36 -1.80
CA PRO A 607 -4.94 3.92 -0.76
C PRO A 607 -4.42 5.13 0.03
N GLY A 608 -4.39 5.03 1.37
CA GLY A 608 -3.98 6.14 2.22
C GLY A 608 -2.51 6.52 2.02
N PHE A 609 -2.23 7.53 1.22
CA PHE A 609 -0.86 8.01 0.93
C PHE A 609 -0.35 9.05 1.92
N PHE A 610 0.92 8.94 2.33
CA PHE A 610 1.68 9.87 3.21
C PHE A 610 1.52 9.64 4.71
N LYS A 611 2.28 8.69 5.27
CA LYS A 611 2.68 8.76 6.69
C LYS A 611 3.96 9.58 6.92
N SER A 612 4.78 9.86 5.89
CA SER A 612 6.13 10.44 6.09
C SER A 612 6.35 11.88 5.62
N LEU A 613 5.59 12.42 4.66
CA LEU A 613 5.92 13.73 4.05
C LEU A 613 5.38 14.96 4.80
N ASP A 614 4.53 14.81 5.82
CA ASP A 614 3.81 15.93 6.46
C ASP A 614 4.21 16.20 7.92
N THR A 615 5.27 15.58 8.44
CA THR A 615 5.54 15.55 9.90
C THR A 615 6.39 16.72 10.42
N GLN A 616 7.08 17.49 9.57
CA GLN A 616 8.03 18.50 10.07
C GLN A 616 7.49 19.94 10.17
N HIS A 617 6.46 20.33 9.42
CA HIS A 617 5.96 21.72 9.47
C HIS A 617 4.51 21.89 9.95
N ILE A 618 3.68 20.86 9.93
CA ILE A 618 2.26 20.97 10.31
C ILE A 618 2.02 20.61 11.80
N SER A 619 2.99 19.98 12.45
CA SER A 619 2.87 19.48 13.82
C SER A 619 2.79 20.58 14.89
N GLN A 620 3.26 21.81 14.63
CA GLN A 620 3.18 22.92 15.60
C GLN A 620 1.85 23.68 15.60
N GLU A 621 1.16 23.83 14.46
CA GLU A 621 -0.17 24.47 14.43
C GLU A 621 -1.30 23.52 14.86
N LEU A 622 -1.13 22.21 14.66
CA LEU A 622 -2.16 21.22 14.99
C LEU A 622 -2.23 20.85 16.47
N GLU A 623 -1.29 21.30 17.30
CA GLU A 623 -1.28 21.07 18.76
C GLU A 623 -2.31 21.93 19.51
N ARG A 624 -2.73 23.08 18.95
CA ARG A 624 -3.64 24.02 19.64
C ARG A 624 -5.14 23.65 19.61
N ASN A 625 -5.58 22.72 18.74
CA ASN A 625 -7.01 22.43 18.53
C ASN A 625 -7.41 20.95 18.74
N LYS A 626 -6.93 20.30 19.81
CA LYS A 626 -6.88 18.82 19.91
C LYS A 626 -7.88 18.08 20.85
N SER A 627 -8.96 18.67 21.37
CA SER A 627 -9.87 17.89 22.25
C SER A 627 -11.13 17.30 21.58
N LYS A 628 -11.59 17.80 20.42
CA LYS A 628 -12.83 17.31 19.78
C LYS A 628 -12.67 16.66 18.39
N ARG A 629 -11.66 17.03 17.60
CA ARG A 629 -11.43 16.45 16.26
C ARG A 629 -10.59 15.16 16.26
N LYS A 630 -9.70 14.97 17.24
CA LYS A 630 -8.86 13.76 17.35
C LYS A 630 -9.69 12.48 17.50
N LYS A 631 -10.77 12.50 18.30
CA LYS A 631 -11.70 11.36 18.45
C LYS A 631 -12.45 10.97 17.17
N LYS A 632 -12.63 11.91 16.22
CA LYS A 632 -13.30 11.63 14.94
C LYS A 632 -12.33 11.11 13.89
N ILE A 633 -11.07 11.56 13.89
CA ILE A 633 -10.09 11.18 12.85
C ILE A 633 -9.45 9.80 13.11
N THR A 634 -9.21 9.42 14.38
CA THR A 634 -8.66 8.08 14.70
C THR A 634 -9.70 6.97 14.70
N SER A 635 -11.00 7.27 14.72
CA SER A 635 -12.07 6.27 14.62
C SER A 635 -12.52 5.98 13.18
N ILE A 636 -11.96 6.68 12.18
CA ILE A 636 -12.36 6.59 10.76
C ILE A 636 -11.51 5.56 10.00
N THR A 637 -10.32 5.21 10.49
CA THR A 637 -9.38 4.29 9.81
C THR A 637 -9.60 2.81 10.10
N SER A 638 -10.57 2.43 10.94
CA SER A 638 -10.80 1.03 11.34
C SER A 638 -12.08 0.40 10.80
N ASN A 639 -12.94 1.17 10.10
CA ASN A 639 -14.24 0.68 9.65
C ASN A 639 -14.38 0.84 8.14
N THR A 640 -15.07 -0.10 7.50
CA THR A 640 -15.43 0.00 6.08
C THR A 640 -16.23 1.27 5.78
N GLN A 641 -15.98 1.85 4.60
CA GLN A 641 -16.56 3.12 4.15
C GLN A 641 -17.05 2.96 2.72
N THR A 642 -18.10 3.69 2.35
CA THR A 642 -18.57 3.67 0.97
C THR A 642 -17.52 4.25 0.02
N VAL A 643 -17.60 3.85 -1.25
CA VAL A 643 -16.72 4.34 -2.32
C VAL A 643 -16.71 5.86 -2.38
N MET A 644 -17.90 6.49 -2.37
CA MET A 644 -17.99 7.94 -2.42
C MET A 644 -17.39 8.61 -1.18
N ASP A 645 -17.54 8.05 0.03
CA ASP A 645 -16.90 8.58 1.23
C ASP A 645 -15.36 8.54 1.09
N GLN A 646 -14.80 7.44 0.57
CA GLN A 646 -13.37 7.29 0.29
C GLN A 646 -12.86 8.31 -0.74
N LEU A 647 -13.62 8.54 -1.81
CA LEU A 647 -13.26 9.51 -2.86
C LEU A 647 -13.30 10.95 -2.35
N VAL A 648 -14.33 11.32 -1.58
CA VAL A 648 -14.43 12.64 -0.95
C VAL A 648 -13.22 12.90 -0.06
N TYR A 649 -12.88 11.93 0.81
CA TYR A 649 -11.73 12.03 1.70
C TYR A 649 -10.39 12.08 0.93
N GLY A 650 -10.22 11.23 -0.10
CA GLY A 650 -9.04 11.22 -0.96
C GLY A 650 -8.83 12.57 -1.65
N MET A 651 -9.91 13.17 -2.18
CA MET A 651 -9.88 14.50 -2.80
C MET A 651 -9.57 15.61 -1.81
N GLU A 652 -10.10 15.60 -0.59
CA GLU A 652 -9.74 16.58 0.44
C GLU A 652 -8.24 16.51 0.78
N ARG A 653 -7.70 15.29 0.89
CA ARG A 653 -6.28 15.06 1.15
C ARG A 653 -5.40 15.52 -0.01
N LEU A 654 -5.81 15.25 -1.25
CA LEU A 654 -5.12 15.74 -2.44
C LEU A 654 -5.12 17.27 -2.48
N LYS A 655 -6.27 17.92 -2.26
CA LYS A 655 -6.38 19.39 -2.19
C LYS A 655 -5.47 19.98 -1.13
N LYS A 656 -5.38 19.36 0.05
CA LYS A 656 -4.45 19.78 1.12
C LYS A 656 -2.98 19.70 0.65
N THR A 657 -2.61 18.62 -0.02
CA THR A 657 -1.25 18.41 -0.55
C THR A 657 -0.92 19.44 -1.64
N LEU A 658 -1.87 19.68 -2.56
CA LEU A 658 -1.72 20.66 -3.63
C LEU A 658 -1.65 22.11 -3.12
N ASN A 659 -2.30 22.44 -2.00
CA ASN A 659 -2.23 23.77 -1.38
C ASN A 659 -0.80 24.12 -0.93
N GLY A 660 0.03 23.13 -0.58
CA GLY A 660 1.44 23.32 -0.22
C GLY A 660 2.39 23.41 -1.42
N CYS A 661 1.90 23.28 -2.65
CA CYS A 661 2.71 23.28 -3.87
C CYS A 661 2.36 24.46 -4.78
N LYS A 662 3.33 25.00 -5.55
CA LYS A 662 3.05 25.87 -6.70
C LYS A 662 2.46 25.03 -7.83
N LEU A 663 1.32 25.47 -8.35
CA LEU A 663 0.55 24.71 -9.34
C LEU A 663 0.91 25.13 -10.76
N LEU A 664 1.17 24.14 -11.61
CA LEU A 664 1.26 24.29 -13.05
C LEU A 664 0.25 23.38 -13.72
N GLU A 665 -0.23 23.77 -14.91
CA GLU A 665 -1.29 23.04 -15.60
C GLU A 665 -0.95 22.82 -17.08
N ILE A 666 -1.15 21.59 -17.54
CA ILE A 666 -1.07 21.20 -18.94
C ILE A 666 -2.48 20.87 -19.40
N ILE A 667 -3.03 21.73 -20.26
CA ILE A 667 -4.40 21.62 -20.79
C ILE A 667 -4.34 20.81 -22.09
N HIS A 668 -4.95 19.64 -22.09
CA HIS A 668 -4.96 18.74 -23.23
C HIS A 668 -6.31 18.82 -23.95
N VAL A 669 -6.24 19.05 -25.26
CA VAL A 669 -7.38 19.23 -26.15
C VAL A 669 -7.37 18.12 -27.20
N CYS A 670 -8.52 17.48 -27.39
CA CYS A 670 -8.69 16.47 -28.42
C CYS A 670 -9.12 17.15 -29.73
N PRO A 671 -8.44 16.90 -30.87
CA PRO A 671 -8.73 17.62 -32.13
C PRO A 671 -10.06 17.19 -32.77
N ASN A 672 -10.54 15.97 -32.48
CA ASN A 672 -11.79 15.43 -32.98
C ASN A 672 -12.30 14.27 -32.10
N ASN A 673 -13.57 13.92 -32.24
CA ASN A 673 -14.21 12.82 -31.51
C ASN A 673 -13.96 11.43 -32.14
N MET A 674 -13.40 11.36 -33.36
CA MET A 674 -13.16 10.12 -34.10
C MET A 674 -11.77 9.50 -33.87
N GLN A 675 -10.90 10.15 -33.08
CA GLN A 675 -9.48 9.82 -32.92
C GLN A 675 -8.72 9.63 -34.26
N LYS A 676 -9.02 10.45 -35.28
CA LYS A 676 -8.29 10.43 -36.56
C LYS A 676 -7.17 11.47 -36.59
N SER A 677 -6.01 11.09 -37.12
CA SER A 677 -4.93 12.04 -37.40
C SER A 677 -5.36 13.07 -38.46
N ASP A 678 -4.72 14.24 -38.45
CA ASP A 678 -4.84 15.30 -39.46
C ASP A 678 -6.24 15.93 -39.64
N PHE A 679 -7.22 15.51 -38.84
CA PHE A 679 -8.57 16.08 -38.82
C PHE A 679 -8.77 16.95 -37.58
N PHE A 680 -9.14 18.22 -37.78
CA PHE A 680 -9.41 19.18 -36.71
C PHE A 680 -10.85 19.66 -36.81
N ASP A 681 -11.67 19.33 -35.82
CA ASP A 681 -13.05 19.77 -35.72
C ASP A 681 -13.12 21.09 -34.93
N LEU A 682 -13.39 22.17 -35.66
CA LEU A 682 -13.45 23.53 -35.10
C LEU A 682 -14.53 23.68 -34.01
N ASP A 683 -15.70 23.06 -34.20
CA ASP A 683 -16.81 23.19 -33.27
C ASP A 683 -16.53 22.38 -32.00
N PHE A 684 -16.04 21.15 -32.17
CA PHE A 684 -15.68 20.28 -31.04
C PHE A 684 -14.53 20.86 -30.20
N VAL A 685 -13.50 21.42 -30.84
CA VAL A 685 -12.39 22.08 -30.14
C VAL A 685 -12.84 23.40 -29.53
N GLY A 686 -13.69 24.17 -30.21
CA GLY A 686 -14.26 25.42 -29.68
C GLY A 686 -15.04 25.21 -28.40
N GLN A 687 -15.83 24.15 -28.35
CA GLN A 687 -16.58 23.79 -27.14
C GLN A 687 -15.64 23.38 -25.99
N GLN A 688 -14.60 22.59 -26.24
CA GLN A 688 -13.58 22.25 -25.22
C GLN A 688 -12.89 23.50 -24.66
N ILE A 689 -12.48 24.44 -25.52
CA ILE A 689 -11.82 25.69 -25.10
C ILE A 689 -12.74 26.52 -24.19
N LYS A 690 -14.03 26.58 -24.54
CA LYS A 690 -15.05 27.28 -23.77
C LYS A 690 -15.30 26.62 -22.41
N VAL A 691 -15.47 25.30 -22.38
CA VAL A 691 -15.60 24.51 -21.15
C VAL A 691 -14.40 24.71 -20.23
N LEU A 692 -13.20 24.63 -20.80
CA LEU A 692 -11.95 24.75 -20.06
C LEU A 692 -11.67 26.21 -19.68
N GLN A 693 -12.50 27.17 -20.14
CA GLN A 693 -12.41 28.60 -19.86
C GLN A 693 -11.02 29.17 -20.18
N VAL A 694 -10.47 28.72 -21.31
CA VAL A 694 -9.11 29.09 -21.73
C VAL A 694 -9.03 30.57 -22.06
N SER A 695 -10.10 31.18 -22.59
CA SER A 695 -10.17 32.60 -22.91
C SER A 695 -10.13 33.48 -21.65
N GLU A 696 -10.86 33.11 -20.60
CA GLU A 696 -10.83 33.80 -19.31
C GLU A 696 -9.47 33.64 -18.64
N MET A 697 -8.91 32.43 -18.65
CA MET A 697 -7.56 32.17 -18.14
C MET A 697 -6.50 32.99 -18.89
N ALA A 698 -6.58 33.06 -20.21
CA ALA A 698 -5.63 33.82 -21.03
C ALA A 698 -5.68 35.32 -20.72
N THR A 699 -6.89 35.86 -20.55
CA THR A 699 -7.10 37.27 -20.19
C THR A 699 -6.52 37.55 -18.79
N GLN A 700 -6.77 36.67 -17.82
CA GLN A 700 -6.23 36.82 -16.47
C GLN A 700 -4.69 36.76 -16.45
N ILE A 701 -4.11 35.76 -17.13
CA ILE A 701 -2.66 35.56 -17.22
C ILE A 701 -1.98 36.76 -17.87
N ALA A 702 -2.59 37.39 -18.87
CA ALA A 702 -2.03 38.60 -19.50
C ALA A 702 -1.81 39.76 -18.49
N HIS A 703 -2.56 39.80 -17.39
CA HIS A 703 -2.43 40.83 -16.35
C HIS A 703 -1.60 40.40 -15.12
N LEU A 704 -1.59 39.10 -14.81
CA LEU A 704 -1.04 38.52 -13.58
C LEU A 704 0.14 37.56 -13.81
N ASP A 705 0.72 37.53 -15.01
CA ASP A 705 1.73 36.54 -15.40
C ASP A 705 2.74 36.26 -14.28
N THR A 706 2.92 34.98 -13.97
CA THR A 706 3.51 34.45 -12.72
C THR A 706 4.68 35.27 -12.23
N LEU A 707 4.43 36.12 -11.23
CA LEU A 707 5.46 36.95 -10.63
C LEU A 707 6.08 36.20 -9.45
N LEU A 708 7.40 36.04 -9.48
CA LEU A 708 8.20 35.48 -8.41
C LEU A 708 8.46 36.55 -7.36
N ASP A 709 8.20 36.22 -6.10
CA ASP A 709 8.30 37.16 -4.99
C ASP A 709 9.65 37.08 -4.28
N TYR A 710 10.12 38.24 -3.84
CA TYR A 710 11.28 38.42 -2.99
C TYR A 710 11.02 39.52 -1.97
N THR A 711 11.61 39.41 -0.78
CA THR A 711 11.78 40.61 0.04
C THR A 711 12.83 41.52 -0.60
N PRO A 712 12.76 42.85 -0.44
CA PRO A 712 13.76 43.76 -0.97
C PRO A 712 15.19 43.35 -0.59
N LYS A 713 15.40 42.98 0.68
CA LYS A 713 16.67 42.48 1.20
C LYS A 713 17.15 41.21 0.50
N GLN A 714 16.29 40.20 0.34
CA GLN A 714 16.64 38.95 -0.33
C GLN A 714 17.03 39.16 -1.79
N LEU A 715 16.33 40.05 -2.50
CA LEU A 715 16.58 40.33 -3.92
C LEU A 715 17.95 40.99 -4.12
N VAL A 716 18.28 41.99 -3.30
CA VAL A 716 19.58 42.66 -3.33
C VAL A 716 20.71 41.69 -2.98
N LEU A 717 20.58 40.91 -1.90
CA LEU A 717 21.59 39.93 -1.51
C LEU A 717 21.83 38.85 -2.58
N ARG A 718 20.76 38.38 -3.25
CA ARG A 718 20.88 37.35 -4.29
C ARG A 718 21.60 37.86 -5.53
N TYR A 719 21.29 39.09 -5.96
CA TYR A 719 21.77 39.65 -7.24
C TYR A 719 22.85 40.72 -7.10
N GLN A 720 23.47 40.87 -5.92
CA GLN A 720 24.50 41.89 -5.65
C GLN A 720 25.63 41.92 -6.69
N SER A 721 26.05 40.76 -7.19
CA SER A 721 27.15 40.65 -8.17
C SER A 721 26.79 41.23 -9.55
N LEU A 722 25.50 41.38 -9.84
CA LEU A 722 24.99 41.96 -11.09
C LEU A 722 24.73 43.47 -10.95
N ILE A 723 24.57 43.97 -9.72
CA ILE A 723 24.29 45.37 -9.44
C ILE A 723 25.62 46.14 -9.44
N ARG A 724 25.99 46.72 -10.60
CA ARG A 724 27.15 47.59 -10.75
C ARG A 724 26.78 49.05 -10.46
N LEU A 725 26.57 49.40 -9.19
CA LEU A 725 26.41 50.79 -8.75
C LEU A 725 27.72 51.32 -8.14
N PRO A 726 28.07 52.62 -8.31
CA PRO A 726 29.36 53.15 -7.84
C PRO A 726 29.34 53.40 -6.33
N LYS A 727 30.34 52.82 -5.62
CA LYS A 727 30.69 52.99 -4.20
C LYS A 727 29.52 52.89 -3.21
N PHE A 728 29.33 51.69 -2.66
CA PHE A 728 28.61 51.54 -1.40
C PHE A 728 29.17 50.35 -0.62
N ASP A 729 29.42 50.55 0.68
CA ASP A 729 29.91 49.52 1.59
C ASP A 729 28.74 48.64 2.02
N LEU A 730 28.85 47.33 1.80
CA LEU A 730 27.83 46.35 2.22
C LEU A 730 27.66 46.32 3.75
N ASP A 731 28.62 46.87 4.50
CA ASP A 731 28.64 46.90 5.96
C ASP A 731 27.49 47.75 6.57
N GLU A 732 26.95 48.76 5.87
CA GLU A 732 25.79 49.55 6.34
C GLU A 732 24.47 48.75 6.37
N LEU A 733 24.34 47.65 5.63
CA LEU A 733 23.16 46.76 5.69
C LEU A 733 23.20 45.78 6.88
N PHE A 734 24.33 45.71 7.59
CA PHE A 734 24.58 44.80 8.71
C PHE A 734 24.80 45.51 10.05
N GLU A 735 24.72 46.85 10.11
CA GLU A 735 24.62 47.56 11.39
C GLU A 735 23.27 47.24 12.06
N ASP A 736 23.24 47.22 13.40
CA ASP A 736 22.12 46.83 14.29
C ASP A 736 20.90 47.79 14.21
N GLU A 737 20.50 48.24 13.01
CA GLU A 737 19.31 49.06 12.76
C GLU A 737 18.04 48.20 12.56
N ASP A 738 16.88 48.83 12.80
CA ASP A 738 15.56 48.20 12.72
C ASP A 738 15.31 47.59 11.31
N GLU A 739 14.74 46.38 11.27
CA GLU A 739 14.45 45.61 10.04
C GLU A 739 13.61 46.39 9.00
N TYR A 740 12.88 47.41 9.46
CA TYR A 740 12.11 48.32 8.63
C TYR A 740 12.97 49.28 7.79
N GLU A 741 14.02 49.89 8.37
CA GLU A 741 14.88 50.86 7.68
C GLU A 741 15.73 50.18 6.59
N GLN A 742 16.26 48.99 6.87
CA GLN A 742 16.98 48.17 5.89
C GLN A 742 16.12 47.84 4.65
N SER A 743 14.82 47.62 4.85
CA SER A 743 13.87 47.34 3.76
C SER A 743 13.60 48.58 2.89
N LEU A 744 13.60 49.78 3.49
CA LEU A 744 13.48 51.05 2.76
C LEU A 744 14.73 51.34 1.91
N ILE A 745 15.93 51.16 2.45
CA ILE A 745 17.18 51.34 1.71
C ILE A 745 17.25 50.37 0.51
N ALA A 746 16.94 49.09 0.75
CA ALA A 746 16.91 48.08 -0.30
C ALA A 746 15.87 48.42 -1.40
N ARG A 747 14.74 49.05 -1.05
CA ARG A 747 13.73 49.49 -2.03
C ARG A 747 14.23 50.61 -2.93
N ASP A 748 14.88 51.62 -2.36
CA ASP A 748 15.45 52.73 -3.13
C ASP A 748 16.52 52.24 -4.11
N TRP A 749 17.32 51.25 -3.69
CA TRP A 749 18.31 50.61 -4.57
C TRP A 749 17.67 49.88 -5.74
N ILE A 750 16.64 49.08 -5.48
CA ILE A 750 15.92 48.36 -6.54
C ILE A 750 15.29 49.37 -7.50
N ALA A 751 14.76 50.50 -7.00
CA ALA A 751 14.21 51.56 -7.85
C ALA A 751 15.27 52.22 -8.76
N GLN A 752 16.50 52.41 -8.28
CA GLN A 752 17.61 52.88 -9.11
C GLN A 752 18.03 51.82 -10.15
N TRP A 753 18.09 50.55 -9.76
CA TRP A 753 18.45 49.46 -10.66
C TRP A 753 17.44 49.31 -11.81
N ILE A 754 16.14 49.44 -11.52
CA ILE A 754 15.07 49.43 -12.52
C ILE A 754 15.26 50.56 -13.55
N LYS A 755 15.62 51.78 -13.09
CA LYS A 755 15.88 52.92 -13.99
C LYS A 755 17.07 52.67 -14.91
N GLN A 756 18.14 52.04 -14.40
CA GLN A 756 19.33 51.73 -15.18
C GLN A 756 19.07 50.65 -16.23
N MET A 757 18.34 49.58 -15.86
CA MET A 757 18.06 48.45 -16.75
C MET A 757 16.85 48.66 -17.65
N GLN A 758 16.09 49.76 -17.46
CA GLN A 758 14.89 50.12 -18.23
C GLN A 758 13.82 49.02 -18.24
N TRP A 759 13.53 48.42 -17.07
CA TRP A 759 12.47 47.41 -16.97
C TRP A 759 11.07 48.03 -16.90
N ASN A 760 10.11 47.36 -17.51
CA ASN A 760 8.70 47.80 -17.55
C ASN A 760 7.89 47.25 -16.36
N ASP A 761 6.74 47.88 -16.07
CA ASP A 761 5.75 47.44 -15.04
C ASP A 761 5.21 46.02 -15.23
N LYS A 762 5.39 45.43 -16.43
CA LYS A 762 5.06 44.01 -16.71
C LYS A 762 6.16 43.06 -16.23
N GLN A 763 7.41 43.51 -16.16
CA GLN A 763 8.57 42.70 -15.79
C GLN A 763 8.86 42.77 -14.29
N ILE A 764 8.64 43.92 -13.66
CA ILE A 764 8.85 44.10 -12.22
C ILE A 764 7.73 44.95 -11.61
N ARG A 765 7.27 44.56 -10.41
CA ARG A 765 6.26 45.30 -9.65
C ARG A 765 6.65 45.42 -8.18
N PHE A 766 6.44 46.60 -7.61
CA PHE A 766 6.54 46.82 -6.17
C PHE A 766 5.19 46.61 -5.50
N GLY A 767 5.15 45.77 -4.47
CA GLY A 767 4.06 45.74 -3.52
C GLY A 767 4.46 46.33 -2.16
N GLN A 768 3.56 46.23 -1.18
CA GLN A 768 3.68 46.84 0.14
C GLN A 768 4.80 46.26 1.01
N SER A 769 5.21 45.02 0.77
CA SER A 769 6.24 44.28 1.51
C SER A 769 7.19 43.49 0.61
N ARG A 770 6.80 43.15 -0.63
CA ARG A 770 7.60 42.34 -1.55
C ARG A 770 7.83 43.02 -2.90
N VAL A 771 8.82 42.51 -3.63
CA VAL A 771 9.10 42.84 -5.03
C VAL A 771 8.81 41.61 -5.87
N TRP A 772 8.11 41.82 -6.97
CA TRP A 772 7.54 40.78 -7.81
C TRP A 772 8.19 40.83 -9.20
N LEU A 773 8.86 39.75 -9.62
CA LEU A 773 9.58 39.64 -10.89
C LEU A 773 8.84 38.72 -11.86
N SER A 774 8.70 39.08 -13.12
CA SER A 774 8.24 38.12 -14.13
C SER A 774 9.23 36.96 -14.27
N PHE A 775 8.72 35.77 -14.59
CA PHE A 775 9.57 34.58 -14.75
C PHE A 775 10.69 34.79 -15.76
N ASP A 776 10.43 35.42 -16.90
CA ASP A 776 11.45 35.65 -17.93
C ASP A 776 12.56 36.61 -17.45
N LEU A 777 12.20 37.66 -16.71
CA LEU A 777 13.18 38.56 -16.10
C LEU A 777 14.00 37.80 -15.07
N TRP A 778 13.34 37.07 -14.17
CA TRP A 778 13.99 36.25 -13.17
C TRP A 778 14.93 35.21 -13.79
N ARG A 779 14.50 34.51 -14.84
CA ARG A 779 15.30 33.50 -15.55
C ARG A 779 16.56 34.12 -16.12
N ASN A 780 16.46 35.30 -16.73
CA ASN A 780 17.63 36.02 -17.25
C ASN A 780 18.61 36.41 -16.13
N LEU A 781 18.11 37.03 -15.06
CA LEU A 781 18.93 37.39 -13.90
C LEU A 781 19.59 36.16 -13.26
N GLU A 782 18.86 35.06 -13.12
CA GLU A 782 19.36 33.82 -12.55
C GLU A 782 20.41 33.16 -13.45
N ASN A 783 20.23 33.21 -14.78
CA ASN A 783 21.23 32.70 -15.72
C ASN A 783 22.54 33.48 -15.66
N GLN A 784 22.47 34.82 -15.53
CA GLN A 784 23.65 35.66 -15.32
C GLN A 784 24.31 35.42 -13.96
N ALA A 785 23.51 35.26 -12.89
CA ALA A 785 24.05 34.92 -11.57
C ALA A 785 24.79 33.57 -11.62
N ARG A 786 24.21 32.57 -12.31
CA ARG A 786 24.80 31.23 -12.48
C ARG A 786 26.13 31.23 -13.23
N SER A 787 26.30 32.08 -14.24
CA SER A 787 27.56 32.17 -14.96
C SER A 787 28.65 32.78 -14.09
N MET A 788 28.32 33.83 -13.35
CA MET A 788 29.25 34.45 -12.40
C MET A 788 29.62 33.49 -11.25
N GLU A 789 28.65 32.73 -10.71
CA GLU A 789 28.88 31.63 -9.74
C GLU A 789 29.83 30.55 -10.31
N LYS A 790 29.76 30.26 -11.61
CA LYS A 790 30.64 29.30 -12.28
C LYS A 790 32.07 29.85 -12.43
N GLU A 791 32.20 31.11 -12.86
CA GLU A 791 33.51 31.78 -13.00
C GLU A 791 34.23 31.95 -11.66
N THR A 792 33.52 32.36 -10.61
CA THR A 792 34.06 32.46 -9.25
C THR A 792 34.57 31.12 -8.74
N ARG A 793 33.81 30.03 -8.89
CA ARG A 793 34.25 28.67 -8.53
C ARG A 793 35.49 28.21 -9.30
N LEU A 794 35.57 28.54 -10.60
CA LEU A 794 36.74 28.22 -11.41
C LEU A 794 37.97 28.98 -10.90
N THR A 795 37.79 30.26 -10.56
CA THR A 795 38.85 31.12 -10.01
C THR A 795 39.30 30.63 -8.62
N GLU A 796 38.38 30.19 -7.76
CA GLU A 796 38.69 29.59 -6.46
C GLU A 796 39.45 28.27 -6.59
N LYS A 797 39.03 27.39 -7.52
CA LYS A 797 39.77 26.16 -7.83
C LYS A 797 41.19 26.45 -8.31
N GLN A 798 41.38 27.48 -9.14
CA GLN A 798 42.71 27.92 -9.60
C GLN A 798 43.57 28.49 -8.45
N LYS A 799 42.96 29.12 -7.43
CA LYS A 799 43.66 29.62 -6.25
C LYS A 799 44.02 28.55 -5.21
N VAL A 800 43.30 27.43 -5.18
CA VAL A 800 43.49 26.32 -4.21
C VAL A 800 44.44 25.24 -4.74
N ALA A 801 44.81 25.27 -6.02
CA ALA A 801 45.89 24.43 -6.55
C ALA A 801 47.23 24.82 -5.88
N PRO A 802 47.99 23.87 -5.29
CA PRO A 802 49.26 24.18 -4.63
C PRO A 802 50.27 24.75 -5.64
N PRO A 803 51.17 25.66 -5.24
CA PRO A 803 52.23 26.13 -6.12
C PRO A 803 53.19 24.96 -6.35
N SER A 804 53.08 24.30 -7.50
CA SER A 804 54.09 23.35 -7.93
C SER A 804 55.38 24.11 -8.17
N THR A 805 56.43 23.60 -7.54
CA THR A 805 57.84 23.97 -7.67
C THR A 805 58.20 24.43 -9.07
N ILE A 806 58.42 25.74 -9.21
CA ILE A 806 59.26 26.30 -10.25
C ILE A 806 60.70 25.92 -9.87
N ASP A 807 61.22 24.91 -10.55
CA ASP A 807 62.59 24.86 -11.10
C ASP A 807 62.89 23.41 -11.47
N LEU A 808 62.72 23.08 -12.76
CA LEU A 808 63.51 22.11 -13.57
C LEU A 808 62.77 21.58 -14.82
N ASP A 809 61.46 21.76 -14.95
CA ASP A 809 60.69 21.22 -16.09
C ASP A 809 60.39 22.24 -17.23
N GLN A 810 60.91 23.46 -17.15
CA GLN A 810 60.70 24.48 -18.18
C GLN A 810 61.63 24.39 -19.40
N GLU A 811 62.70 23.57 -19.36
CA GLU A 811 63.62 23.43 -20.49
C GLU A 811 63.33 22.22 -21.41
N LEU A 812 62.48 21.27 -21.00
CA LEU A 812 62.16 20.08 -21.81
C LEU A 812 60.91 20.25 -22.70
N ASN A 813 59.98 21.14 -22.33
CA ASN A 813 58.73 21.36 -23.08
C ASN A 813 58.84 22.41 -24.21
N GLU A 814 59.88 23.26 -24.21
CA GLU A 814 60.10 24.21 -25.31
C GLU A 814 60.69 23.53 -26.56
N GLU A 815 61.49 22.47 -26.41
CA GLU A 815 62.00 21.69 -27.55
C GLU A 815 60.89 20.86 -28.23
N GLU A 816 59.94 20.34 -27.46
CA GLU A 816 58.83 19.53 -27.97
C GLU A 816 57.77 20.40 -28.68
N TYR A 817 57.55 21.62 -28.21
CA TYR A 817 56.68 22.61 -28.86
C TYR A 817 57.26 23.14 -30.19
N ILE A 818 58.59 23.34 -30.25
CA ILE A 818 59.28 23.76 -31.49
C ILE A 818 59.38 22.61 -32.50
N ALA A 819 59.47 21.35 -32.04
CA ALA A 819 59.40 20.17 -32.90
C ALA A 819 57.99 19.97 -33.51
N ALA A 820 56.93 20.15 -32.71
CA ALA A 820 55.55 20.09 -33.18
C ALA A 820 55.18 21.19 -34.18
N GLN A 821 55.72 22.42 -34.01
CA GLN A 821 55.54 23.50 -34.98
C GLN A 821 56.28 23.25 -36.32
N ARG A 822 57.43 22.56 -36.31
CA ARG A 822 58.16 22.18 -37.54
C ARG A 822 57.45 21.07 -38.33
N GLU A 823 56.78 20.15 -37.64
CA GLU A 823 55.98 19.10 -38.26
C GLU A 823 54.68 19.68 -38.85
N ALA A 824 54.03 20.61 -38.14
CA ALA A 824 52.85 21.34 -38.63
C ALA A 824 53.17 22.26 -39.85
N ALA A 825 54.39 22.79 -39.94
CA ALA A 825 54.83 23.56 -41.10
C ALA A 825 55.09 22.70 -42.35
N ARG A 826 55.49 21.42 -42.18
CA ARG A 826 55.66 20.45 -43.29
C ARG A 826 54.33 19.97 -43.87
N ILE A 827 53.30 19.84 -43.02
CA ILE A 827 51.95 19.43 -43.45
C ILE A 827 51.27 20.57 -44.26
N ARG A 828 51.48 21.83 -43.87
CA ARG A 828 50.95 23.01 -44.61
C ARG A 828 51.53 23.20 -46.01
N THR A 829 52.71 22.65 -46.32
CA THR A 829 53.27 22.68 -47.68
C THR A 829 52.66 21.64 -48.63
N ASN A 830 52.06 20.57 -48.10
CA ASN A 830 51.40 19.53 -48.91
C ASN A 830 49.91 19.84 -49.20
N GLU A 831 49.25 20.69 -48.40
CA GLU A 831 47.84 21.07 -48.62
C GLU A 831 47.63 22.10 -49.73
N ARG A 832 48.70 22.69 -50.29
CA ARG A 832 48.58 23.69 -51.37
C ARG A 832 48.27 23.07 -52.76
N ALA A 833 48.06 21.76 -52.85
CA ALA A 833 47.88 21.04 -54.12
C ALA A 833 46.48 20.45 -54.38
N MET A 834 45.49 20.62 -53.50
CA MET A 834 44.16 20.01 -53.70
C MET A 834 42.96 20.93 -53.40
N LEU A 835 43.07 22.20 -53.81
CA LEU A 835 41.92 23.10 -53.96
C LEU A 835 41.48 23.10 -55.43
N ASN A 836 40.46 22.28 -55.76
CA ASN A 836 39.52 22.48 -56.88
C ASN A 836 38.46 21.36 -56.89
N ASP A 837 37.34 21.53 -56.16
CA ASP A 837 36.00 21.15 -56.66
C ASP A 837 34.88 21.72 -55.74
N PRO A 838 33.72 22.17 -56.27
CA PRO A 838 32.81 23.08 -55.57
C PRO A 838 31.51 22.47 -55.00
N TRP A 839 31.54 21.31 -54.33
CA TRP A 839 30.32 20.73 -53.68
C TRP A 839 30.57 19.98 -52.35
N TYR A 840 31.20 20.63 -51.37
CA TYR A 840 31.22 20.10 -49.99
C TYR A 840 31.34 21.22 -48.95
N THR A 841 30.20 21.68 -48.40
CA THR A 841 30.19 22.66 -47.30
C THR A 841 30.36 21.94 -45.96
N LYS A 842 31.56 22.13 -45.45
CA LYS A 842 32.16 21.69 -44.19
C LYS A 842 31.59 22.51 -43.02
N ILE A 843 31.11 21.84 -41.97
CA ILE A 843 31.01 22.39 -40.61
C ILE A 843 31.92 21.51 -39.74
N HIS A 844 33.14 21.96 -39.45
CA HIS A 844 33.94 21.52 -38.31
C HIS A 844 33.65 22.51 -37.18
N GLU A 845 33.22 22.05 -36.01
CA GLU A 845 34.09 21.55 -34.92
C GLU A 845 35.04 22.63 -34.43
N ASP A 846 34.47 23.50 -33.58
CA ASP A 846 35.15 24.06 -32.41
C ASP A 846 34.09 24.12 -31.30
N ASP A 847 34.50 23.82 -30.07
CA ASP A 847 33.73 23.79 -28.80
C ASP A 847 33.08 22.46 -28.39
N LEU A 848 33.91 21.46 -28.09
CA LEU A 848 33.58 20.38 -27.15
C LEU A 848 34.69 20.24 -26.11
N MET A 849 34.79 21.24 -25.23
CA MET A 849 35.50 21.10 -23.95
C MET A 849 34.63 21.68 -22.84
N SER A 850 33.76 20.83 -22.29
CA SER A 850 33.24 21.04 -20.93
C SER A 850 33.64 19.86 -20.06
N ASP A 851 34.55 20.19 -19.15
CA ASP A 851 35.18 19.46 -18.07
C ASP A 851 34.27 18.42 -17.38
N MET A 852 34.43 17.15 -17.80
CA MET A 852 34.11 15.99 -16.98
C MET A 852 35.22 15.85 -15.93
N THR A 853 34.84 15.84 -14.66
CA THR A 853 35.74 15.43 -13.58
C THR A 853 36.17 13.98 -13.80
N LEU A 854 37.45 13.80 -14.16
CA LEU A 854 38.16 12.53 -14.20
C LEU A 854 38.94 12.36 -12.89
N GLU A 855 38.37 11.61 -11.95
CA GLU A 855 39.15 10.74 -11.07
C GLU A 855 38.71 9.31 -11.39
N ASP A 856 39.70 8.42 -11.41
CA ASP A 856 39.65 6.97 -11.60
C ASP A 856 39.49 6.42 -13.03
N SER A 857 40.63 6.18 -13.68
CA SER A 857 40.91 4.95 -14.45
C SER A 857 42.35 4.94 -14.96
N TYR A 858 43.21 4.16 -14.32
CA TYR A 858 44.37 3.54 -14.97
C TYR A 858 43.98 2.10 -15.27
N SER A 859 43.95 1.69 -16.53
CA SER A 859 44.35 0.34 -16.92
C SER A 859 44.74 0.30 -18.39
N GLU A 860 45.91 -0.28 -18.63
CA GLU A 860 46.56 -0.46 -19.93
C GLU A 860 45.80 -1.46 -20.81
N THR A 861 45.79 -1.17 -22.11
CA THR A 861 45.39 -2.09 -23.16
C THR A 861 46.44 -3.18 -23.36
N ALA A 862 46.03 -4.44 -23.26
CA ALA A 862 46.76 -5.57 -23.81
C ALA A 862 45.89 -6.30 -24.84
N THR A 863 46.32 -6.24 -26.09
CA THR A 863 45.83 -6.99 -27.25
C THR A 863 45.89 -8.50 -27.03
N HIS A 864 44.86 -9.25 -27.43
CA HIS A 864 45.06 -10.53 -28.15
C HIS A 864 43.76 -11.08 -28.78
N THR A 865 43.80 -11.14 -30.12
CA THR A 865 43.35 -12.20 -31.05
C THR A 865 42.34 -13.26 -30.60
N ASP A 866 41.30 -13.41 -31.42
CA ASP A 866 40.45 -14.60 -31.61
C ASP A 866 41.21 -15.94 -31.58
N PRO A 867 40.54 -17.03 -31.13
CA PRO A 867 40.07 -17.97 -32.14
C PRO A 867 38.68 -18.59 -31.88
N TYR A 868 37.95 -18.75 -32.98
CA TYR A 868 36.95 -19.80 -33.23
C TYR A 868 37.43 -21.19 -32.73
N TYR A 869 36.59 -21.91 -31.96
CA TYR A 869 36.15 -23.30 -32.22
C TYR A 869 35.26 -23.85 -31.07
N SER A 870 34.04 -24.26 -31.45
CA SER A 870 33.27 -25.44 -31.02
C SER A 870 33.37 -25.99 -29.57
N ARG A 871 32.25 -25.92 -28.83
CA ARG A 871 31.87 -26.92 -27.82
C ARG A 871 30.34 -27.05 -27.80
N ARG A 872 29.81 -27.93 -28.64
CA ARG A 872 29.34 -29.30 -28.31
C ARG A 872 28.24 -29.29 -27.25
N SER A 873 27.02 -29.45 -27.77
CA SER A 873 25.79 -29.78 -27.06
C SER A 873 25.98 -30.97 -26.14
N ASP A 874 25.70 -30.79 -24.85
CA ASP A 874 25.50 -31.87 -23.89
C ASP A 874 23.99 -32.01 -23.65
N TRP A 875 23.31 -32.58 -24.64
CA TRP A 875 21.96 -33.13 -24.48
C TRP A 875 22.12 -34.64 -24.40
N GLY A 876 22.23 -35.14 -23.16
CA GLY A 876 22.33 -36.55 -22.85
C GLY A 876 21.39 -36.91 -21.70
N LEU A 877 20.19 -37.37 -22.08
CA LEU A 877 19.33 -38.30 -21.36
C LEU A 877 19.10 -38.06 -19.85
N ASP A 878 18.00 -37.38 -19.54
CA ASP A 878 17.10 -37.78 -18.44
C ASP A 878 15.66 -37.42 -18.85
N SER A 879 15.14 -38.18 -19.82
CA SER A 879 13.74 -38.20 -20.17
C SER A 879 12.98 -39.00 -19.11
N ILE A 880 12.46 -38.31 -18.09
CA ILE A 880 11.22 -38.58 -17.32
C ILE A 880 11.17 -37.49 -16.23
N LYS A 881 10.39 -36.41 -16.48
CA LYS A 881 9.78 -35.47 -15.50
C LYS A 881 9.23 -34.17 -16.10
N LEU A 882 8.96 -34.12 -17.41
CA LEU A 882 8.41 -32.93 -18.08
C LEU A 882 6.87 -32.98 -18.27
N ALA A 883 6.15 -33.69 -17.40
CA ALA A 883 4.72 -33.96 -17.55
C ALA A 883 3.84 -33.61 -16.33
N GLU A 884 4.31 -32.77 -15.40
CA GLU A 884 3.47 -32.26 -14.29
C GLU A 884 3.54 -30.73 -14.26
N GLY A 885 2.60 -30.07 -14.95
CA GLY A 885 2.44 -28.61 -14.94
C GLY A 885 1.25 -28.19 -14.08
N PHE A 886 1.40 -27.06 -13.37
CA PHE A 886 0.47 -26.39 -12.44
C PHE A 886 0.49 -26.87 -10.98
N GLY A 887 1.24 -26.16 -10.13
CA GLY A 887 1.22 -26.30 -8.67
C GLY A 887 1.52 -24.97 -7.98
N PRO A 888 1.14 -24.80 -6.70
CA PRO A 888 1.15 -23.50 -6.02
C PRO A 888 2.54 -22.94 -5.71
N ASN A 889 3.57 -23.78 -5.74
CA ASN A 889 4.95 -23.43 -5.39
C ASN A 889 5.97 -23.88 -6.45
N LEU A 890 5.53 -24.05 -7.69
CA LEU A 890 6.40 -24.49 -8.78
C LEU A 890 7.41 -23.37 -9.14
N ASP A 891 8.70 -23.72 -9.14
CA ASP A 891 9.76 -22.78 -9.53
C ASP A 891 9.83 -22.63 -11.05
N MET A 892 8.95 -21.77 -11.57
CA MET A 892 8.90 -21.36 -12.98
C MET A 892 10.06 -20.44 -13.38
N SER A 893 10.92 -20.02 -12.45
CA SER A 893 12.01 -19.08 -12.73
C SER A 893 13.02 -19.61 -13.75
N LYS A 894 13.26 -20.93 -13.77
CA LYS A 894 14.18 -21.58 -14.73
C LYS A 894 13.73 -21.46 -16.19
N MET A 895 12.44 -21.28 -16.45
CA MET A 895 11.94 -21.00 -17.80
C MET A 895 12.15 -19.52 -18.19
N MET A 896 12.34 -18.63 -17.22
CA MET A 896 12.65 -17.22 -17.42
C MET A 896 14.16 -16.92 -17.38
N GLU A 897 15.01 -17.88 -17.00
CA GLU A 897 16.48 -17.71 -16.86
C GLU A 897 17.20 -17.45 -18.19
N ASN A 898 16.62 -17.86 -19.32
CA ASN A 898 17.14 -17.57 -20.67
C ASN A 898 17.12 -16.07 -21.04
N TYR A 899 16.50 -15.22 -20.20
CA TYR A 899 16.40 -13.77 -20.38
C TYR A 899 17.26 -12.97 -19.40
N SER A 900 18.26 -13.60 -18.77
CA SER A 900 19.25 -12.83 -18.03
C SER A 900 20.07 -11.95 -18.99
N VAL A 901 19.80 -10.65 -18.96
CA VAL A 901 20.77 -9.64 -19.40
C VAL A 901 22.08 -10.01 -18.73
N GLN A 902 23.11 -10.30 -19.53
CA GLN A 902 24.47 -10.36 -19.02
C GLN A 902 24.75 -9.01 -18.37
N ALA A 903 24.61 -8.95 -17.05
CA ALA A 903 25.34 -7.95 -16.30
C ALA A 903 26.79 -8.27 -16.61
N ASP A 904 27.43 -7.43 -17.42
CA ASP A 904 28.88 -7.38 -17.49
C ASP A 904 29.36 -7.34 -16.05
N VAL A 905 29.83 -8.48 -15.55
CA VAL A 905 30.61 -8.54 -14.32
C VAL A 905 31.96 -7.96 -14.71
N GLN A 906 32.01 -6.64 -14.83
CA GLN A 906 33.25 -5.91 -14.74
C GLN A 906 33.76 -6.18 -13.33
N VAL A 907 34.86 -6.93 -13.25
CA VAL A 907 35.60 -7.13 -12.02
C VAL A 907 36.12 -5.76 -11.59
N GLU A 908 35.34 -5.10 -10.76
CA GLU A 908 35.73 -3.90 -10.04
C GLU A 908 36.91 -4.31 -9.14
N GLU A 909 38.12 -3.82 -9.42
CA GLU A 909 39.19 -3.82 -8.42
C GLU A 909 38.81 -2.81 -7.33
N VAL A 910 37.92 -3.26 -6.45
CA VAL A 910 37.48 -2.49 -5.29
C VAL A 910 38.69 -2.28 -4.39
N SER A 911 39.04 -1.01 -4.17
CA SER A 911 40.00 -0.65 -3.13
C SER A 911 39.57 -1.31 -1.81
N ILE A 912 40.45 -2.14 -1.24
CA ILE A 912 40.10 -3.01 -0.10
C ILE A 912 39.58 -2.13 1.04
N THR A 913 38.26 -2.17 1.24
CA THR A 913 37.58 -1.38 2.28
C THR A 913 38.15 -1.72 3.66
N GLY A 914 38.11 -0.76 4.58
CA GLY A 914 38.57 -1.00 5.97
C GLY A 914 37.91 -2.22 6.61
N ILE A 915 36.64 -2.47 6.25
CA ILE A 915 35.86 -3.64 6.67
C ILE A 915 36.46 -4.93 6.09
N ARG A 916 36.82 -4.95 4.80
CA ARG A 916 37.44 -6.13 4.17
C ARG A 916 38.80 -6.48 4.79
N ARG A 917 39.58 -5.47 5.21
CA ARG A 917 40.84 -5.70 5.94
C ARG A 917 40.60 -6.31 7.32
N TRP A 918 39.62 -5.79 8.06
CA TRP A 918 39.25 -6.32 9.38
C TRP A 918 38.65 -7.73 9.28
N TRP A 919 37.80 -7.96 8.29
CA TRP A 919 37.26 -9.29 7.99
C TRP A 919 38.35 -10.30 7.68
N SER A 920 39.32 -9.93 6.84
CA SER A 920 40.45 -10.81 6.51
C SER A 920 41.30 -11.15 7.75
N ARG A 921 41.50 -10.17 8.65
CA ARG A 921 42.17 -10.41 9.96
C ARG A 921 41.37 -11.34 10.86
N PHE A 922 40.06 -11.16 10.93
CA PHE A 922 39.16 -12.01 11.71
C PHE A 922 39.12 -13.46 11.18
N VAL A 923 39.03 -13.62 9.86
CA VAL A 923 39.07 -14.92 9.19
C VAL A 923 40.40 -15.64 9.46
N LEU A 924 41.53 -14.92 9.41
CA LEU A 924 42.84 -15.45 9.78
C LEU A 924 42.91 -15.85 11.26
N LEU A 925 42.29 -15.07 12.15
CA LEU A 925 42.21 -15.39 13.58
C LEU A 925 41.33 -16.62 13.86
N MET A 926 40.20 -16.79 13.19
CA MET A 926 39.33 -17.96 13.35
C MET A 926 39.92 -19.24 12.73
N THR A 927 40.78 -19.10 11.72
CA THR A 927 41.44 -20.22 11.02
C THR A 927 42.93 -20.35 11.37
N TRP A 928 43.35 -19.80 12.53
CA TRP A 928 44.75 -19.77 12.97
C TRP A 928 45.38 -21.17 13.10
N TRP A 929 44.57 -22.16 13.45
CA TRP A 929 44.97 -23.57 13.62
C TRP A 929 45.28 -24.29 12.29
N ALA A 930 44.98 -23.67 11.14
CA ALA A 930 45.31 -24.18 9.82
C ALA A 930 46.26 -23.20 9.08
N PRO A 931 47.58 -23.24 9.30
CA PRO A 931 48.55 -22.34 8.64
C PRO A 931 48.61 -22.51 7.11
N SER A 932 49.07 -21.50 6.37
CA SER A 932 49.07 -21.56 4.89
C SER A 932 49.93 -22.69 4.31
N PHE A 933 50.95 -23.18 5.03
CA PHE A 933 51.74 -24.33 4.58
C PHE A 933 50.94 -25.64 4.64
N THR A 934 50.05 -25.82 5.61
CA THR A 934 49.22 -27.03 5.72
C THR A 934 48.18 -27.07 4.61
N LEU A 935 47.57 -25.93 4.28
CA LEU A 935 46.66 -25.80 3.14
C LEU A 935 47.36 -26.07 1.79
N LYS A 936 48.64 -25.69 1.69
CA LYS A 936 49.45 -25.94 0.48
C LYS A 936 49.85 -27.42 0.33
N HIS A 937 50.27 -28.08 1.41
CA HIS A 937 50.76 -29.47 1.36
C HIS A 937 49.67 -30.53 1.51
N LEU A 938 48.76 -30.36 2.46
CA LEU A 938 47.68 -31.32 2.72
C LEU A 938 46.43 -31.01 1.89
N GLY A 939 46.11 -29.72 1.70
CA GLY A 939 44.94 -29.28 0.94
C GLY A 939 45.16 -29.16 -0.57
N LYS A 940 46.39 -29.32 -1.07
CA LYS A 940 46.79 -29.09 -2.48
C LYS A 940 46.39 -27.71 -3.04
N MET A 941 46.17 -26.71 -2.18
CA MET A 941 45.79 -25.35 -2.60
C MET A 941 47.05 -24.49 -2.72
N SER A 942 47.63 -24.40 -3.91
CA SER A 942 48.89 -23.65 -4.11
C SER A 942 48.71 -22.13 -4.21
N ARG A 943 47.55 -21.66 -4.68
CA ARG A 943 47.25 -20.23 -4.88
C ARG A 943 46.69 -19.56 -3.62
N GLN A 944 47.12 -18.32 -3.35
CA GLN A 944 46.77 -17.58 -2.12
C GLN A 944 45.30 -17.13 -2.09
N ASP A 945 44.72 -16.81 -3.25
CA ASP A 945 43.30 -16.49 -3.44
C ASP A 945 42.38 -17.67 -3.04
N ILE A 946 42.72 -18.89 -3.47
CA ILE A 946 41.99 -20.12 -3.13
C ILE A 946 42.09 -20.41 -1.63
N GLN A 947 43.27 -20.20 -1.02
CA GLN A 947 43.45 -20.37 0.42
C GLN A 947 42.60 -19.37 1.22
N MET A 948 42.53 -18.10 0.78
CA MET A 948 41.73 -17.08 1.44
C MET A 948 40.22 -17.38 1.31
N ALA A 949 39.76 -17.78 0.12
CA ALA A 949 38.37 -18.20 -0.11
C ALA A 949 37.99 -19.43 0.73
N TRP A 950 38.88 -20.40 0.89
CA TRP A 950 38.65 -21.55 1.77
C TRP A 950 38.51 -21.11 3.24
N ARG A 951 39.40 -20.24 3.73
CA ARG A 951 39.34 -19.73 5.12
C ARG A 951 38.04 -18.96 5.39
N GLU A 952 37.59 -18.16 4.42
CA GLU A 952 36.31 -17.43 4.52
C GLU A 952 35.13 -18.39 4.64
N LYS A 953 35.07 -19.43 3.80
CA LYS A 953 34.01 -20.44 3.86
C LYS A 953 34.00 -21.19 5.19
N VAL A 954 35.16 -21.61 5.69
CA VAL A 954 35.26 -22.30 6.99
C VAL A 954 34.83 -21.39 8.14
N THR A 955 35.20 -20.11 8.11
CA THR A 955 34.80 -19.14 9.13
C THR A 955 33.29 -18.91 9.13
N LEU A 956 32.66 -18.84 7.96
CA LEU A 956 31.20 -18.76 7.85
C LEU A 956 30.51 -20.00 8.40
N CYS A 957 31.00 -21.21 8.10
CA CYS A 957 30.46 -22.44 8.67
C CYS A 957 30.56 -22.47 10.21
N LEU A 958 31.68 -21.99 10.77
CA LEU A 958 31.85 -21.88 12.22
C LEU A 958 30.87 -20.88 12.85
N LEU A 959 30.64 -19.72 12.21
CA LEU A 959 29.68 -18.74 12.68
C LEU A 959 28.25 -19.26 12.62
N ILE A 960 27.87 -19.94 11.53
CA ILE A 960 26.56 -20.57 11.39
C ILE A 960 26.36 -21.59 12.51
N PHE A 961 27.34 -22.46 12.75
CA PHE A 961 27.28 -23.42 13.85
C PHE A 961 27.11 -22.74 15.22
N LEU A 962 27.85 -21.66 15.49
CA LEU A 962 27.76 -20.91 16.74
C LEU A 962 26.38 -20.23 16.90
N PHE A 963 25.84 -19.61 15.85
CA PHE A 963 24.51 -19.01 15.89
C PHE A 963 23.40 -20.05 16.04
N SER A 964 23.50 -21.19 15.34
CA SER A 964 22.58 -22.31 15.52
C SER A 964 22.63 -22.86 16.94
N ALA A 965 23.83 -23.01 17.53
CA ALA A 965 23.99 -23.42 18.92
C ALA A 965 23.40 -22.38 19.89
N ALA A 966 23.57 -21.08 19.62
CA ALA A 966 23.00 -20.01 20.42
C ALA A 966 21.46 -20.00 20.36
N ILE A 967 20.87 -20.24 19.19
CA ILE A 967 19.42 -20.35 19.03
C ILE A 967 18.89 -21.58 19.78
N ILE A 968 19.55 -22.73 19.66
CA ILE A 968 19.18 -23.95 20.41
C ILE A 968 19.28 -23.69 21.91
N PHE A 969 20.33 -23.01 22.38
CA PHE A 969 20.44 -22.59 23.77
C PHE A 969 19.31 -21.64 24.17
N PHE A 970 18.90 -20.70 23.31
CA PHE A 970 17.81 -19.78 23.62
C PHE A 970 16.44 -20.49 23.70
N ILE A 971 16.21 -21.48 22.84
CA ILE A 971 14.95 -22.23 22.79
C ILE A 971 14.86 -23.22 23.96
N VAL A 972 15.93 -23.98 24.23
CA VAL A 972 15.90 -25.11 25.18
C VAL A 972 16.68 -24.81 26.46
N GLY A 973 17.81 -24.12 26.37
CA GLY A 973 18.71 -23.88 27.50
C GLY A 973 18.34 -22.68 28.37
N LEU A 974 17.71 -21.64 27.81
CA LEU A 974 17.42 -20.41 28.53
C LEU A 974 16.28 -20.57 29.54
N SER A 975 15.25 -21.35 29.18
CA SER A 975 14.09 -21.62 30.05
C SER A 975 14.49 -22.15 31.44
N PRO A 976 15.29 -23.24 31.56
CA PRO A 976 15.73 -23.74 32.86
C PRO A 976 16.74 -22.82 33.58
N VAL A 977 17.40 -21.90 32.87
CA VAL A 977 18.35 -20.93 33.47
C VAL A 977 17.61 -19.72 34.06
N VAL A 978 16.55 -19.25 33.42
CA VAL A 978 15.79 -18.06 33.87
C VAL A 978 14.84 -18.39 35.01
N CYS A 979 14.20 -19.57 34.97
CA CYS A 979 13.22 -19.99 35.97
C CYS A 979 13.56 -21.39 36.53
N PRO A 980 14.50 -21.51 37.46
CA PRO A 980 14.81 -22.81 38.06
C PRO A 980 13.61 -23.33 38.86
N GLY A 981 13.13 -24.54 38.54
CA GLY A 981 12.08 -25.24 39.30
C GLY A 981 10.67 -25.22 38.70
N THR A 982 10.49 -24.81 37.43
CA THR A 982 9.18 -24.83 36.75
C THR A 982 8.73 -26.22 36.29
N ASP A 983 9.62 -27.21 36.25
CA ASP A 983 9.33 -28.56 35.71
C ASP A 983 8.27 -29.35 36.50
N THR A 984 7.93 -28.87 37.70
CA THR A 984 6.92 -29.47 38.60
C THR A 984 5.65 -28.63 38.73
N LEU A 985 5.48 -27.59 37.92
CA LEU A 985 4.32 -26.68 37.95
C LEU A 985 3.49 -26.86 36.68
N TYR A 986 2.19 -27.09 36.83
CA TYR A 986 1.28 -27.38 35.73
C TYR A 986 0.04 -26.50 35.79
N THR A 987 -0.51 -26.10 34.65
CA THR A 987 -1.79 -25.40 34.58
C THR A 987 -2.96 -26.38 34.46
N SER A 988 -4.19 -25.90 34.70
CA SER A 988 -5.39 -26.72 34.48
C SER A 988 -5.57 -27.10 33.00
N GLU A 989 -5.12 -26.25 32.08
CA GLU A 989 -5.14 -26.53 30.64
C GLU A 989 -4.14 -27.62 30.27
N ASP A 990 -2.95 -27.63 30.88
CA ASP A 990 -1.97 -28.69 30.66
C ASP A 990 -2.60 -30.04 30.99
N VAL A 991 -3.19 -30.20 32.17
CA VAL A 991 -3.87 -31.45 32.58
C VAL A 991 -4.99 -31.82 31.60
N PHE A 992 -5.77 -30.84 31.13
CA PHE A 992 -6.86 -31.06 30.18
C PHE A 992 -6.40 -31.60 28.81
N THR A 993 -5.16 -31.37 28.39
CA THR A 993 -4.65 -31.93 27.11
C THR A 993 -4.36 -33.44 27.16
N HIS A 994 -4.28 -34.01 28.36
CA HIS A 994 -3.92 -35.41 28.61
C HIS A 994 -5.17 -36.29 28.85
N GLN A 995 -6.02 -36.41 27.82
CA GLN A 995 -7.30 -37.14 27.86
C GLN A 995 -7.22 -38.58 27.34
N ALA A 996 -6.09 -38.97 26.74
CA ALA A 996 -5.98 -40.27 26.10
C ALA A 996 -5.66 -41.38 27.13
N MET A 997 -6.08 -42.62 26.88
CA MET A 997 -5.87 -43.72 27.83
C MET A 997 -4.39 -44.15 27.95
N ASP A 998 -3.58 -43.83 26.95
CA ASP A 998 -2.12 -43.96 26.92
C ASP A 998 -1.39 -42.71 27.43
N ASN A 999 -2.14 -41.66 27.79
CA ASN A 999 -1.64 -40.40 28.29
C ASN A 999 -2.70 -39.74 29.20
N PHE A 1000 -2.91 -40.34 30.37
CA PHE A 1000 -4.05 -40.09 31.26
C PHE A 1000 -3.60 -39.32 32.50
N TRP A 1001 -3.85 -38.01 32.54
CA TRP A 1001 -3.55 -37.18 33.71
C TRP A 1001 -4.83 -36.77 34.42
N ILE A 1002 -4.74 -36.70 35.74
CA ILE A 1002 -5.82 -36.21 36.60
C ILE A 1002 -5.26 -35.26 37.63
N SER A 1003 -6.13 -34.38 38.13
CA SER A 1003 -5.78 -33.52 39.25
C SER A 1003 -6.68 -33.80 40.44
N VAL A 1004 -6.09 -33.77 41.64
CA VAL A 1004 -6.81 -33.91 42.91
C VAL A 1004 -6.19 -32.97 43.91
N ARG A 1005 -6.99 -32.00 44.40
CA ARG A 1005 -6.66 -31.02 45.44
C ARG A 1005 -5.37 -30.26 45.13
N GLY A 1006 -5.28 -29.72 43.91
CA GLY A 1006 -4.15 -28.93 43.45
C GLY A 1006 -2.88 -29.73 43.15
N LYS A 1007 -2.93 -31.06 43.10
CA LYS A 1007 -1.80 -31.92 42.72
C LYS A 1007 -2.12 -32.67 41.43
N VAL A 1008 -1.11 -32.79 40.56
CA VAL A 1008 -1.21 -33.50 39.27
C VAL A 1008 -0.64 -34.90 39.39
N TYR A 1009 -1.38 -35.88 38.87
CA TYR A 1009 -1.01 -37.29 38.85
C TYR A 1009 -1.07 -37.85 37.43
N ASP A 1010 -0.05 -38.63 37.07
CA ASP A 1010 -0.02 -39.42 35.84
C ASP A 1010 -0.55 -40.82 36.15
N ALA A 1011 -1.85 -41.01 35.94
CA ALA A 1011 -2.55 -42.25 36.25
C ALA A 1011 -2.61 -43.21 35.05
N THR A 1012 -1.84 -42.97 33.98
CA THR A 1012 -1.77 -43.80 32.77
C THR A 1012 -1.53 -45.28 33.09
N SER A 1013 -0.53 -45.56 33.92
CA SER A 1013 -0.21 -46.94 34.33
C SER A 1013 -1.23 -47.51 35.33
N PHE A 1014 -1.84 -46.67 36.16
CA PHE A 1014 -2.84 -47.07 37.15
C PHE A 1014 -4.17 -47.49 36.49
N VAL A 1015 -4.67 -46.70 35.54
CA VAL A 1015 -5.90 -46.97 34.79
C VAL A 1015 -5.74 -48.13 33.81
N SER A 1016 -4.51 -48.45 33.42
CA SER A 1016 -4.23 -49.59 32.54
C SER A 1016 -4.54 -50.96 33.18
N THR A 1017 -4.60 -51.02 34.52
CA THR A 1017 -4.91 -52.21 35.30
C THR A 1017 -6.30 -52.06 35.94
N ASP A 1018 -7.14 -53.09 35.84
CA ASP A 1018 -8.45 -53.05 36.50
C ASP A 1018 -8.26 -53.01 38.03
N HIS A 1019 -8.94 -52.07 38.68
CA HIS A 1019 -8.83 -51.82 40.12
C HIS A 1019 -10.21 -51.60 40.73
N GLY A 1020 -10.37 -51.96 42.00
CA GLY A 1020 -11.65 -51.88 42.72
C GLY A 1020 -12.08 -53.22 43.31
N THR A 1021 -13.35 -53.33 43.65
CA THR A 1021 -13.96 -54.59 44.11
C THR A 1021 -14.69 -55.27 42.96
N PRO A 1022 -15.02 -56.57 43.05
CA PRO A 1022 -15.80 -57.26 42.02
C PRO A 1022 -17.18 -56.61 41.77
N VAL A 1023 -17.71 -55.86 42.74
CA VAL A 1023 -18.99 -55.15 42.66
C VAL A 1023 -18.80 -53.73 42.07
N HIS A 1024 -17.69 -53.07 42.38
CA HIS A 1024 -17.35 -51.71 41.91
C HIS A 1024 -15.97 -51.73 41.23
N MET A 1025 -15.94 -52.19 39.97
CA MET A 1025 -14.73 -52.37 39.19
C MET A 1025 -14.48 -51.16 38.27
N GLY A 1026 -13.35 -50.51 38.45
CA GLY A 1026 -12.84 -49.46 37.56
C GLY A 1026 -12.20 -50.08 36.33
N SER A 1027 -13.00 -50.35 35.31
CA SER A 1027 -12.52 -50.82 34.00
C SER A 1027 -12.08 -49.63 33.13
N LYS A 1028 -11.25 -49.90 32.11
CA LYS A 1028 -10.77 -48.91 31.14
C LYS A 1028 -11.89 -48.04 30.52
N LEU A 1029 -13.05 -48.64 30.26
CA LEU A 1029 -14.17 -47.95 29.62
C LEU A 1029 -14.86 -46.95 30.57
N ASN A 1030 -14.88 -47.26 31.87
CA ASN A 1030 -15.51 -46.43 32.90
C ASN A 1030 -14.61 -45.28 33.36
N MET A 1031 -13.29 -45.44 33.24
CA MET A 1031 -12.31 -44.43 33.68
C MET A 1031 -11.99 -43.38 32.60
N ASN A 1032 -12.25 -43.66 31.32
CA ASN A 1032 -11.94 -42.75 30.20
C ASN A 1032 -12.59 -41.36 30.35
N ILE A 1033 -13.80 -41.30 30.92
CA ILE A 1033 -14.53 -40.04 31.13
C ILE A 1033 -13.90 -39.12 32.18
N LEU A 1034 -12.94 -39.62 32.97
CA LEU A 1034 -12.30 -38.89 34.07
C LEU A 1034 -10.94 -38.29 33.65
N ALA A 1035 -10.46 -38.60 32.44
CA ALA A 1035 -9.17 -38.14 31.95
C ALA A 1035 -9.17 -36.61 31.75
N GLY A 1036 -8.10 -35.94 32.17
CA GLY A 1036 -7.94 -34.49 31.99
C GLY A 1036 -8.81 -33.62 32.90
N HIS A 1037 -9.52 -34.20 33.87
CA HIS A 1037 -10.40 -33.48 34.78
C HIS A 1037 -9.84 -33.36 36.21
N ASP A 1038 -10.39 -32.40 36.97
CA ASP A 1038 -10.16 -32.28 38.42
C ASP A 1038 -11.16 -33.17 39.17
N LEU A 1039 -10.62 -34.17 39.86
CA LEU A 1039 -11.37 -35.19 40.58
C LEU A 1039 -11.42 -34.90 42.09
N SER A 1040 -11.08 -33.69 42.53
CA SER A 1040 -11.14 -33.27 43.95
C SER A 1040 -12.46 -33.60 44.64
N TYR A 1041 -13.58 -33.43 43.92
CA TYR A 1041 -14.93 -33.70 44.42
C TYR A 1041 -15.28 -35.18 44.56
N THR A 1042 -14.58 -36.05 43.82
CA THR A 1042 -14.82 -37.50 43.88
C THR A 1042 -14.24 -38.15 45.14
N PHE A 1043 -13.34 -37.45 45.85
CA PHE A 1043 -12.72 -37.91 47.09
C PHE A 1043 -13.00 -36.94 48.25
N PRO A 1044 -14.26 -36.82 48.72
CA PRO A 1044 -14.61 -35.93 49.80
C PRO A 1044 -14.03 -36.42 51.14
N PRO A 1045 -13.33 -35.58 51.91
CA PRO A 1045 -12.88 -35.93 53.24
C PRO A 1045 -14.05 -35.85 54.24
N PRO A 1046 -14.10 -36.72 55.25
CA PRO A 1046 -15.11 -36.61 56.30
C PRO A 1046 -14.89 -35.30 57.08
N LEU A 1047 -15.91 -34.44 57.12
CA LEU A 1047 -15.80 -33.09 57.69
C LEU A 1047 -15.46 -33.09 59.18
N SER A 1048 -15.83 -34.14 59.91
CA SER A 1048 -15.46 -34.35 61.32
C SER A 1048 -13.94 -34.49 61.54
N ILE A 1049 -13.20 -34.86 60.50
CA ILE A 1049 -11.73 -35.02 60.51
C ILE A 1049 -11.04 -33.87 59.76
N ALA A 1050 -11.61 -33.41 58.65
CA ALA A 1050 -11.08 -32.25 57.94
C ALA A 1050 -11.15 -30.97 58.79
N CYS A 1051 -12.26 -30.79 59.51
CA CYS A 1051 -12.57 -29.58 60.28
C CYS A 1051 -12.69 -29.90 61.78
N THR A 1052 -11.67 -30.55 62.35
CA THR A 1052 -11.66 -30.97 63.75
C THR A 1052 -11.92 -29.80 64.70
N GLY A 1053 -12.92 -29.94 65.57
CA GLY A 1053 -13.29 -28.91 66.56
C GLY A 1053 -14.15 -27.77 66.02
N LEU A 1054 -14.56 -27.83 64.74
CA LEU A 1054 -15.61 -26.99 64.14
C LEU A 1054 -16.84 -27.83 63.77
N VAL A 1055 -16.64 -29.05 63.27
CA VAL A 1055 -17.71 -30.00 62.95
C VAL A 1055 -17.63 -31.21 63.87
N SER A 1056 -18.73 -31.52 64.56
CA SER A 1056 -18.84 -32.70 65.43
C SER A 1056 -19.76 -33.78 64.88
N ASP A 1057 -20.62 -33.44 63.91
CA ASP A 1057 -21.55 -34.38 63.28
C ASP A 1057 -20.83 -35.17 62.17
N PRO A 1058 -20.72 -36.51 62.27
CA PRO A 1058 -20.08 -37.34 61.26
C PRO A 1058 -20.91 -37.48 59.97
N ALA A 1059 -22.19 -37.10 59.97
CA ALA A 1059 -23.07 -37.22 58.80
C ALA A 1059 -23.05 -35.97 57.89
N LEU A 1060 -22.36 -34.90 58.28
CA LEU A 1060 -22.31 -33.64 57.53
C LEU A 1060 -21.44 -33.75 56.26
N SER A 1061 -21.96 -33.32 55.10
CA SER A 1061 -21.24 -33.31 53.82
C SER A 1061 -21.55 -32.05 52.99
N ILE A 1062 -20.56 -31.51 52.29
CA ILE A 1062 -20.76 -30.38 51.36
C ILE A 1062 -21.27 -30.92 50.02
N VAL A 1063 -22.25 -30.24 49.42
CA VAL A 1063 -22.81 -30.63 48.12
C VAL A 1063 -22.20 -29.74 47.03
N PRO A 1064 -21.43 -30.29 46.07
CA PRO A 1064 -20.85 -29.52 44.99
C PRO A 1064 -21.93 -29.05 44.01
N ASN A 1065 -21.76 -27.85 43.44
CA ASN A 1065 -22.69 -27.28 42.46
C ASN A 1065 -22.17 -27.47 41.03
N GLU A 1066 -22.23 -28.71 40.52
CA GLU A 1066 -21.83 -29.01 39.13
C GLU A 1066 -23.03 -29.38 38.23
N THR A 1067 -22.95 -28.99 36.95
CA THR A 1067 -23.90 -29.36 35.88
C THR A 1067 -23.59 -30.72 35.25
N ILE A 1068 -22.41 -31.29 35.53
CA ILE A 1068 -21.96 -32.58 34.97
C ILE A 1068 -22.08 -33.63 36.08
N ALA A 1069 -23.07 -34.52 35.98
CA ALA A 1069 -23.16 -35.68 36.85
C ALA A 1069 -22.07 -36.69 36.46
N LEU A 1070 -20.88 -36.60 37.07
CA LEU A 1070 -19.77 -37.54 36.93
C LEU A 1070 -20.09 -38.90 37.59
N GLY A 1071 -21.19 -39.54 37.20
CA GLY A 1071 -21.55 -40.92 37.57
C GLY A 1071 -21.48 -41.26 39.08
N PRO A 1072 -21.47 -42.55 39.44
CA PRO A 1072 -21.44 -43.01 40.84
C PRO A 1072 -20.02 -43.05 41.46
N PHE A 1073 -19.04 -42.30 40.96
CA PHE A 1073 -17.61 -42.44 41.33
C PHE A 1073 -17.18 -41.64 42.57
N ILE A 1074 -18.08 -41.44 43.54
CA ILE A 1074 -17.77 -40.70 44.77
C ILE A 1074 -17.29 -41.68 45.86
N HIS A 1075 -16.05 -41.53 46.28
CA HIS A 1075 -15.40 -42.33 47.31
C HIS A 1075 -15.56 -41.68 48.68
N VAL A 1076 -16.75 -41.85 49.25
CA VAL A 1076 -17.05 -41.39 50.61
C VAL A 1076 -16.33 -42.29 51.63
N SER A 1077 -15.73 -41.69 52.66
CA SER A 1077 -14.95 -42.42 53.67
C SER A 1077 -15.42 -42.19 55.11
N GLY A 1078 -15.08 -43.13 56.00
CA GLY A 1078 -15.46 -43.08 57.42
C GLY A 1078 -16.94 -43.43 57.67
N PRO A 1079 -17.61 -42.76 58.64
CA PRO A 1079 -18.98 -43.10 59.05
C PRO A 1079 -20.05 -42.91 57.96
N GLN A 1080 -19.72 -42.18 56.89
CA GLN A 1080 -20.60 -41.91 55.77
C GLN A 1080 -20.61 -43.05 54.74
N GLN A 1081 -19.69 -44.00 54.82
CA GLN A 1081 -19.67 -45.19 53.97
C GLN A 1081 -20.56 -46.29 54.55
N LEU A 1082 -21.73 -46.48 53.93
CA LEU A 1082 -22.77 -47.41 54.39
C LEU A 1082 -22.73 -48.78 53.69
N GLU A 1083 -21.96 -48.93 52.61
CA GLU A 1083 -21.94 -50.17 51.82
C GLU A 1083 -21.13 -51.31 52.49
N ALA A 1084 -21.75 -52.49 52.55
CA ALA A 1084 -21.15 -53.71 53.08
C ALA A 1084 -20.22 -54.34 52.02
N GLY A 1085 -18.90 -54.26 52.23
CA GLY A 1085 -17.88 -54.85 51.33
C GLY A 1085 -16.67 -53.95 51.05
N LEU A 1086 -16.72 -52.67 51.45
CA LEU A 1086 -15.65 -51.68 51.22
C LEU A 1086 -14.90 -51.32 52.52
N ASP A 1087 -14.28 -52.31 53.17
CA ASP A 1087 -13.70 -52.16 54.52
C ASP A 1087 -12.56 -51.14 54.60
N LYS A 1088 -11.85 -50.89 53.50
CA LYS A 1088 -10.82 -49.84 53.44
C LYS A 1088 -11.43 -48.44 53.51
N LEU A 1089 -12.56 -48.19 52.84
CA LEU A 1089 -13.22 -46.88 52.81
C LEU A 1089 -13.91 -46.54 54.14
N LYS A 1090 -14.21 -47.54 54.99
CA LYS A 1090 -14.72 -47.31 56.35
C LYS A 1090 -13.68 -46.67 57.29
N ASP A 1091 -12.39 -46.72 56.95
CA ASP A 1091 -11.34 -46.02 57.70
C ASP A 1091 -11.52 -44.50 57.53
N PRO A 1092 -11.76 -43.73 58.60
CA PRO A 1092 -11.95 -42.29 58.50
C PRO A 1092 -10.72 -41.52 57.98
N TYR A 1093 -9.54 -42.13 58.01
CA TYR A 1093 -8.29 -41.57 57.49
C TYR A 1093 -7.95 -42.06 56.08
N TRP A 1094 -8.91 -42.64 55.35
CA TRP A 1094 -8.65 -43.32 54.08
C TRP A 1094 -7.93 -42.45 53.04
N LEU A 1095 -8.34 -41.18 52.92
CA LEU A 1095 -7.79 -40.23 51.95
C LEU A 1095 -6.27 -40.02 52.13
N ASN A 1096 -5.81 -39.87 53.37
CA ASN A 1096 -4.40 -39.65 53.66
C ASN A 1096 -3.60 -40.96 53.74
N LYS A 1097 -4.21 -42.02 54.30
CA LYS A 1097 -3.53 -43.27 54.62
C LYS A 1097 -3.43 -44.26 53.46
N TYR A 1098 -4.43 -44.33 52.58
CA TYR A 1098 -4.45 -45.28 51.46
C TYR A 1098 -4.41 -44.56 50.10
N PHE A 1099 -5.23 -43.54 49.89
CA PHE A 1099 -5.23 -42.80 48.63
C PHE A 1099 -3.93 -42.00 48.47
N GLY A 1100 -3.58 -41.16 49.44
CA GLY A 1100 -2.36 -40.36 49.42
C GLY A 1100 -1.08 -41.20 49.30
N SER A 1101 -0.99 -42.33 50.02
CA SER A 1101 0.18 -43.22 49.93
C SER A 1101 0.32 -43.90 48.58
N THR A 1102 -0.80 -44.26 47.93
CA THR A 1102 -0.79 -44.94 46.62
C THR A 1102 -0.55 -43.95 45.49
N MET A 1103 -1.23 -42.80 45.51
CA MET A 1103 -1.11 -41.76 44.48
C MET A 1103 0.22 -41.01 44.54
N ALA A 1104 0.93 -41.03 45.68
CA ALA A 1104 2.28 -40.47 45.77
C ALA A 1104 3.25 -41.08 44.76
N LEU A 1105 3.06 -42.36 44.37
CA LEU A 1105 3.88 -43.03 43.34
C LEU A 1105 3.66 -42.45 41.93
N TYR A 1106 2.54 -41.78 41.71
CA TYR A 1106 2.11 -41.25 40.41
C TYR A 1106 2.13 -39.72 40.34
N ARG A 1107 2.65 -39.05 41.38
CA ARG A 1107 2.66 -37.58 41.47
C ARG A 1107 3.66 -36.97 40.48
N LYS A 1108 3.21 -35.99 39.70
CA LYS A 1108 4.04 -35.21 38.76
C LYS A 1108 4.42 -33.83 39.29
N GLY A 1109 3.46 -33.12 39.89
CA GLY A 1109 3.66 -31.74 40.30
C GLY A 1109 2.42 -31.11 40.94
N ASP A 1110 2.45 -29.79 41.04
CA ASP A 1110 1.39 -28.98 41.64
C ASP A 1110 0.71 -28.10 40.58
N ILE A 1111 -0.59 -27.87 40.74
CA ILE A 1111 -1.35 -26.97 39.87
C ILE A 1111 -1.09 -25.53 40.27
N VAL A 1112 -0.77 -24.70 39.27
CA VAL A 1112 -0.63 -23.26 39.43
C VAL A 1112 -1.74 -22.53 38.68
N ILE A 1113 -2.31 -21.52 39.33
CA ILE A 1113 -3.36 -20.67 38.77
C ILE A 1113 -2.83 -19.23 38.75
N SER A 1114 -2.98 -18.56 37.61
CA SER A 1114 -2.53 -17.17 37.51
C SER A 1114 -3.43 -16.24 38.33
N MET A 1115 -2.85 -15.21 38.97
CA MET A 1115 -3.64 -14.20 39.70
C MET A 1115 -4.67 -13.47 38.82
N LYS A 1116 -4.42 -13.42 37.51
CA LYS A 1116 -5.37 -12.88 36.54
C LYS A 1116 -6.61 -13.77 36.44
N GLN A 1117 -6.43 -15.09 36.31
CA GLN A 1117 -7.53 -16.05 36.25
C GLN A 1117 -8.38 -16.03 37.53
N ILE A 1118 -7.76 -15.96 38.71
CA ILE A 1118 -8.47 -15.86 40.00
C ILE A 1118 -9.39 -14.62 40.06
N LYS A 1119 -8.93 -13.49 39.53
CA LYS A 1119 -9.71 -12.26 39.46
C LYS A 1119 -10.87 -12.39 38.45
N ASP A 1120 -10.59 -12.99 37.30
CA ASP A 1120 -11.58 -13.18 36.23
C ASP A 1120 -12.68 -14.15 36.67
N ASP A 1121 -12.35 -15.22 37.40
CA ASP A 1121 -13.31 -16.21 37.93
C ASP A 1121 -14.23 -15.61 39.00
N PHE A 1122 -13.72 -14.71 39.86
CA PHE A 1122 -14.52 -14.01 40.85
C PHE A 1122 -15.50 -13.02 40.20
N VAL A 1123 -15.04 -12.21 39.24
CA VAL A 1123 -15.88 -11.19 38.57
C VAL A 1123 -16.87 -11.82 37.58
N GLY A 1124 -16.43 -12.83 36.84
CA GLY A 1124 -17.21 -13.46 35.78
C GLY A 1124 -18.20 -14.48 36.30
N TRP A 1125 -17.72 -15.48 37.05
CA TRP A 1125 -18.52 -16.66 37.43
C TRP A 1125 -19.05 -16.56 38.86
N GLY A 1126 -18.66 -15.52 39.61
CA GLY A 1126 -19.05 -15.35 41.01
C GLY A 1126 -18.42 -16.38 41.95
N ARG A 1127 -17.32 -17.03 41.55
CA ARG A 1127 -16.60 -17.99 42.39
C ARG A 1127 -15.96 -17.27 43.57
N LEU A 1128 -16.22 -17.75 44.80
CA LEU A 1128 -15.65 -17.22 46.03
C LEU A 1128 -14.24 -17.77 46.27
N ILE A 1129 -13.32 -17.37 45.38
CA ILE A 1129 -11.93 -17.81 45.34
C ILE A 1129 -10.99 -16.70 45.83
N ALA A 1130 -9.97 -17.04 46.62
CA ALA A 1130 -8.94 -16.09 47.06
C ALA A 1130 -7.62 -16.79 47.38
N THR A 1131 -6.50 -16.05 47.40
CA THR A 1131 -5.20 -16.58 47.80
C THR A 1131 -4.81 -16.18 49.23
N ILE A 1132 -4.25 -17.12 49.99
CA ILE A 1132 -3.74 -16.90 51.36
C ILE A 1132 -2.42 -17.67 51.49
N ASP A 1133 -1.33 -16.98 51.84
CA ASP A 1133 0.01 -17.57 52.01
C ASP A 1133 0.44 -18.42 50.79
N ASP A 1134 0.33 -17.84 49.59
CA ASP A 1134 0.65 -18.46 48.28
C ASP A 1134 -0.18 -19.71 47.91
N ARG A 1135 -1.27 -20.00 48.63
CA ARG A 1135 -2.23 -21.07 48.30
C ARG A 1135 -3.57 -20.51 47.84
N VAL A 1136 -4.21 -21.22 46.92
CA VAL A 1136 -5.54 -20.88 46.39
C VAL A 1136 -6.60 -21.63 47.17
N TYR A 1137 -7.63 -20.92 47.64
CA TYR A 1137 -8.77 -21.50 48.34
C TYR A 1137 -10.07 -21.10 47.63
N ASP A 1138 -10.92 -22.08 47.34
CA ASP A 1138 -12.26 -21.90 46.78
C ASP A 1138 -13.30 -22.42 47.78
N ILE A 1139 -14.15 -21.52 48.30
CA ILE A 1139 -15.21 -21.88 49.26
C ILE A 1139 -16.61 -21.77 48.65
N THR A 1140 -16.72 -21.73 47.33
CA THR A 1140 -17.99 -21.54 46.62
C THR A 1140 -19.02 -22.61 46.99
N ASP A 1141 -18.64 -23.88 46.99
CA ASP A 1141 -19.55 -25.00 47.29
C ASP A 1141 -19.97 -25.03 48.77
N TYR A 1142 -19.07 -24.66 49.68
CA TYR A 1142 -19.39 -24.47 51.09
C TYR A 1142 -20.46 -23.39 51.27
N MET A 1143 -20.24 -22.20 50.71
CA MET A 1143 -21.18 -21.08 50.83
C MET A 1143 -22.52 -21.36 50.16
N ASN A 1144 -22.52 -22.10 49.04
CA ASN A 1144 -23.75 -22.54 48.38
C ASN A 1144 -24.53 -23.55 49.23
N THR A 1145 -23.86 -24.52 49.83
CA THR A 1145 -24.48 -25.51 50.72
C THR A 1145 -25.02 -24.85 51.99
N ALA A 1146 -24.24 -23.96 52.61
CA ALA A 1146 -24.64 -23.23 53.81
C ALA A 1146 -25.85 -22.30 53.57
N ARG A 1147 -25.89 -21.62 52.41
CA ARG A 1147 -27.07 -20.83 51.99
C ARG A 1147 -28.33 -21.69 51.77
N ARG A 1148 -28.16 -22.93 51.32
CA ARG A 1148 -29.28 -23.86 51.07
C ARG A 1148 -29.90 -24.38 52.37
N TYR A 1149 -29.11 -24.49 53.43
CA TYR A 1149 -29.53 -24.95 54.76
C TYR A 1149 -29.26 -23.88 55.81
N PRO A 1150 -30.09 -22.81 55.84
CA PRO A 1150 -29.89 -21.68 56.74
C PRO A 1150 -30.00 -22.08 58.21
N VAL A 1151 -29.40 -21.25 59.07
CA VAL A 1151 -29.40 -21.42 60.53
C VAL A 1151 -30.84 -21.47 61.07
N ASP A 1152 -31.07 -22.27 62.12
CA ASP A 1152 -32.34 -22.39 62.87
C ASP A 1152 -33.47 -23.26 62.28
N VAL A 1153 -33.18 -24.16 61.34
CA VAL A 1153 -34.17 -25.18 60.89
C VAL A 1153 -34.18 -26.38 61.85
N PRO A 1154 -35.30 -26.70 62.53
CA PRO A 1154 -35.36 -27.84 63.46
C PRO A 1154 -35.07 -29.16 62.74
N GLY A 1155 -34.09 -29.92 63.23
CA GLY A 1155 -33.71 -31.23 62.67
C GLY A 1155 -32.70 -31.20 61.52
N VAL A 1156 -32.18 -30.02 61.14
CA VAL A 1156 -31.11 -29.89 60.13
C VAL A 1156 -29.80 -29.48 60.84
N PRO A 1157 -28.67 -30.18 60.59
CA PRO A 1157 -27.36 -29.79 61.10
C PRO A 1157 -26.94 -28.38 60.64
N ASN A 1158 -26.18 -27.64 61.45
CA ASN A 1158 -25.68 -26.32 61.08
C ASN A 1158 -24.54 -26.43 60.05
N TYR A 1159 -24.77 -25.91 58.83
CA TYR A 1159 -23.79 -25.89 57.74
C TYR A 1159 -22.87 -24.65 57.77
N HIS A 1160 -23.17 -23.65 58.60
CA HIS A 1160 -22.27 -22.52 58.88
C HIS A 1160 -21.33 -22.86 60.04
N PHE A 1161 -20.27 -23.61 59.74
CA PHE A 1161 -19.27 -24.05 60.75
C PHE A 1161 -17.93 -23.31 60.67
N LEU A 1162 -17.67 -22.53 59.61
CA LEU A 1162 -16.56 -21.60 59.57
C LEU A 1162 -16.89 -20.34 60.38
N ASP A 1163 -15.86 -19.67 60.93
CA ASP A 1163 -16.07 -18.42 61.64
C ASP A 1163 -16.65 -17.35 60.68
N PRO A 1164 -17.66 -16.55 61.10
CA PRO A 1164 -18.30 -15.55 60.25
C PRO A 1164 -17.31 -14.55 59.61
N SER A 1165 -16.17 -14.29 60.26
CA SER A 1165 -15.15 -13.39 59.73
C SER A 1165 -14.37 -14.02 58.56
N VAL A 1166 -14.27 -15.36 58.51
CA VAL A 1166 -13.71 -16.09 57.37
C VAL A 1166 -14.68 -16.03 56.19
N GLU A 1167 -15.97 -16.28 56.41
CA GLU A 1167 -16.99 -16.17 55.35
C GLU A 1167 -17.07 -14.73 54.78
N ALA A 1168 -16.95 -13.73 55.65
CA ALA A 1168 -16.91 -12.32 55.26
C ALA A 1168 -15.65 -11.96 54.43
N LEU A 1169 -14.54 -12.66 54.63
CA LEU A 1169 -13.29 -12.41 53.92
C LEU A 1169 -13.44 -12.76 52.43
N PHE A 1170 -13.89 -13.98 52.13
CA PHE A 1170 -14.06 -14.47 50.75
C PHE A 1170 -15.19 -13.77 50.01
N THR A 1171 -16.25 -13.35 50.71
CA THR A 1171 -17.36 -12.60 50.10
C THR A 1171 -17.00 -11.15 49.76
N LYS A 1172 -16.14 -10.49 50.56
CA LYS A 1172 -15.77 -9.07 50.33
C LYS A 1172 -14.50 -8.89 49.51
N PHE A 1173 -13.53 -9.80 49.66
CA PHE A 1173 -12.19 -9.65 49.10
C PHE A 1173 -11.81 -10.78 48.13
N GLY A 1174 -12.77 -11.58 47.66
CA GLY A 1174 -12.53 -12.59 46.63
C GLY A 1174 -11.92 -12.02 45.35
N GLY A 1175 -11.18 -12.86 44.62
CA GLY A 1175 -10.46 -12.50 43.41
C GLY A 1175 -9.11 -11.81 43.64
N LYS A 1176 -8.58 -11.81 44.87
CA LYS A 1176 -7.31 -11.16 45.26
C LYS A 1176 -6.50 -12.04 46.22
N ASP A 1177 -5.25 -11.61 46.45
CA ASP A 1177 -4.46 -12.06 47.59
C ASP A 1177 -4.97 -11.38 48.86
N VAL A 1178 -5.51 -12.20 49.76
CA VAL A 1178 -6.12 -11.78 51.02
C VAL A 1178 -5.24 -12.14 52.22
N THR A 1179 -3.94 -12.39 52.02
CA THR A 1179 -3.00 -12.74 53.09
C THR A 1179 -2.90 -11.64 54.16
N ALA A 1180 -2.86 -10.38 53.74
CA ALA A 1180 -2.79 -9.25 54.67
C ALA A 1180 -4.11 -9.09 55.46
N GLU A 1181 -5.24 -9.27 54.78
CA GLU A 1181 -6.58 -9.21 55.33
C GLU A 1181 -6.85 -10.39 56.27
N TRP A 1182 -6.45 -11.61 55.89
CA TRP A 1182 -6.47 -12.80 56.76
C TRP A 1182 -5.74 -12.51 58.07
N ASN A 1183 -4.53 -11.94 58.01
CA ASN A 1183 -3.75 -11.55 59.18
C ASN A 1183 -4.39 -10.41 60.01
N LYS A 1184 -5.26 -9.59 59.41
CA LYS A 1184 -5.98 -8.50 60.09
C LYS A 1184 -7.28 -8.98 60.74
N TYR A 1185 -8.11 -9.72 60.01
CA TYR A 1185 -9.40 -10.25 60.48
C TYR A 1185 -9.21 -11.36 61.53
N SER A 1186 -8.15 -12.17 61.41
CA SER A 1186 -7.84 -13.22 62.38
C SER A 1186 -7.34 -12.73 63.74
N ARG A 1187 -6.98 -11.44 63.90
CA ARG A 1187 -6.66 -10.85 65.22
C ARG A 1187 -7.86 -10.74 66.14
N ALA A 1188 -9.08 -10.77 65.58
CA ALA A 1188 -10.33 -10.79 66.35
C ALA A 1188 -10.69 -12.21 66.85
N MET A 1189 -9.97 -13.25 66.40
CA MET A 1189 -10.17 -14.64 66.79
C MET A 1189 -9.13 -15.07 67.82
N THR A 1190 -9.45 -16.08 68.65
CA THR A 1190 -8.44 -16.77 69.44
C THR A 1190 -7.51 -17.58 68.51
N GLU A 1191 -6.24 -17.70 68.88
CA GLU A 1191 -5.23 -18.42 68.08
C GLU A 1191 -5.64 -19.86 67.76
N GLU A 1192 -6.35 -20.50 68.70
CA GLU A 1192 -6.89 -21.84 68.52
C GLU A 1192 -8.03 -21.91 67.49
N VAL A 1193 -8.96 -20.95 67.50
CA VAL A 1193 -10.05 -20.85 66.50
C VAL A 1193 -9.48 -20.54 65.11
N ARG A 1194 -8.50 -19.64 65.03
CA ARG A 1194 -7.79 -19.33 63.79
C ARG A 1194 -7.10 -20.59 63.21
N ARG A 1195 -6.40 -21.35 64.05
CA ARG A 1195 -5.72 -22.59 63.64
C ARG A 1195 -6.72 -23.64 63.15
N ARG A 1196 -7.85 -23.81 63.83
CA ARG A 1196 -8.91 -24.77 63.41
C ARG A 1196 -9.56 -24.36 62.08
N ASN A 1197 -9.84 -23.08 61.87
CA ASN A 1197 -10.38 -22.59 60.60
C ASN A 1197 -9.37 -22.74 59.44
N LYS A 1198 -8.08 -22.42 59.66
CA LYS A 1198 -7.04 -22.64 58.63
C LYS A 1198 -6.86 -24.12 58.31
N ALA A 1199 -6.84 -24.99 59.33
CA ALA A 1199 -6.75 -26.43 59.13
C ALA A 1199 -7.95 -27.00 58.38
N CYS A 1200 -9.15 -26.46 58.61
CA CYS A 1200 -10.36 -26.81 57.86
C CYS A 1200 -10.27 -26.35 56.39
N LEU A 1201 -9.73 -25.16 56.10
CA LEU A 1201 -9.52 -24.67 54.73
C LEU A 1201 -8.44 -25.42 53.95
N ASP A 1202 -7.42 -25.97 54.64
CA ASP A 1202 -6.36 -26.77 54.03
C ASP A 1202 -6.82 -28.19 53.63
N ASN A 1203 -8.05 -28.58 54.00
CA ASN A 1203 -8.72 -29.83 53.63
C ASN A 1203 -9.97 -29.54 52.79
#